data_AF-A0A366RWF4-F1
#
_entry.id   AF-A0A366RWF4-F1
#
_cell.length_a   1.000
_cell.length_b   1.000
_cell.length_c   1.000
_cell.angle_alpha   90.00
_cell.angle_beta   90.00
_cell.angle_gamma   90.00
#
_symmetry.space_group_name_H-M   'P 1'
#
loop_
_entity.id
_entity.type
_entity.pdbx_description
1 polymer ?
#
loop_
_entity_poly.entity_id
_entity_poly.type
_entity_poly.pdbx_seq_one_letter_code
_entity_poly.pdbx_strand_id
1 'polypeptide(L)'
;MKSRPMKPRQDLLQVEWQEPSPEHSESSQELSSSDEEEIEDFRPSVKPASGENTKNFRGGRFPRQNDIFIAVMGITGSGKSSFISKCSGKNVKIGHSQTSCTSVVDVYPYEVSRDCTVYLIDTPGFDDSDKTDTQVLQEIAAWLSDSYKHRILLHGIIYLHRISDTRMQGSAKRNLMTFNQLCGKDALRKVILVSTMWDITPSEDAVRREAELKETSAFWGWMLEQGSSCHQYKNTADSARQIVLSLTNEKAEILTDIQEQLVDKGLTLDETTAGQSLNTALRRELRKLAKERKALEEDMRAAGEKQDKKTQEALQQERDRYTVLIQQAEDNTHALKVTMENLIAKRDERVAEMKREIEKLKREKEESIRSVKAKLEREKLKAKNEEQSRQKRAGTGVEDPQKGKRVTYGQSYQNGEVKSPFAKPPFLISFSNSFYILKSPKKWTSNIAKLNDVQPKKPIEFGCMIAAAGKASARIVRYVNGAWVLSKSFAQAYPGFNDNLKELGLENLDICALGPEQQYYARWLDGTWFCGNVSTVLVQTIKSLTQRGFKILTISLGYDDSFFITYELDPEHMGYLYDLRRYYRSLERFLEKGKKKVGIQAITLDPYSQIDYMVIFTENDEGDGDPKYKFHCSNDKTREAATGVR
;
A
#
# COMPACT_ATOMS: atom_id res chain seq x y z
N MET A 1 33.24 62.46 21.10
CA MET A 1 32.83 63.03 19.79
C MET A 1 31.74 62.15 19.20
N LYS A 2 30.67 62.72 18.62
CA LYS A 2 29.51 61.98 18.09
C LYS A 2 29.66 61.79 16.57
N SER A 3 29.56 60.56 16.07
CA SER A 3 29.46 60.24 14.64
C SER A 3 27.98 60.12 14.21
N ARG A 4 27.68 60.54 12.97
CA ARG A 4 26.31 60.64 12.42
C ARG A 4 25.76 59.28 11.96
N PRO A 5 24.43 59.06 11.96
CA PRO A 5 23.80 57.90 11.34
C PRO A 5 23.61 58.10 9.82
N MET A 6 23.76 57.03 9.05
CA MET A 6 23.32 56.94 7.65
C MET A 6 21.94 56.29 7.56
N LYS A 7 21.07 56.80 6.68
CA LYS A 7 19.78 56.17 6.32
C LYS A 7 19.97 55.19 5.15
N PRO A 8 19.22 54.07 5.08
CA PRO A 8 19.10 53.29 3.86
C PRO A 8 18.16 53.98 2.85
N ARG A 9 18.47 53.86 1.55
CA ARG A 9 17.57 54.25 0.45
C ARG A 9 16.64 53.08 0.09
N GLN A 10 15.41 53.42 -0.30
CA GLN A 10 14.52 52.57 -1.07
C GLN A 10 14.53 53.09 -2.51
N ASP A 11 14.80 52.22 -3.49
CA ASP A 11 14.64 52.56 -4.91
C ASP A 11 13.43 51.77 -5.45
N LEU A 12 12.36 52.51 -5.74
CA LEU A 12 11.17 52.05 -6.46
C LEU A 12 11.30 52.49 -7.92
N LEU A 13 11.16 51.55 -8.86
CA LEU A 13 11.02 51.87 -10.29
C LEU A 13 9.57 51.67 -10.69
N GLN A 14 8.84 52.79 -10.80
CA GLN A 14 7.61 52.87 -11.59
C GLN A 14 8.01 53.11 -13.06
N VAL A 15 7.28 52.48 -13.98
CA VAL A 15 7.28 52.87 -15.41
C VAL A 15 5.82 52.90 -15.87
N GLU A 16 5.42 54.04 -16.42
CA GLU A 16 4.08 54.32 -16.91
C GLU A 16 3.72 53.51 -18.16
N TRP A 17 2.42 53.25 -18.33
CA TRP A 17 1.82 52.94 -19.62
C TRP A 17 0.79 54.04 -19.94
N GLN A 18 0.94 54.69 -21.09
CA GLN A 18 -0.02 55.68 -21.60
C GLN A 18 -1.01 55.03 -22.57
N GLU A 19 -2.27 55.45 -22.49
CA GLU A 19 -3.35 55.09 -23.40
C GLU A 19 -3.30 55.90 -24.72
N PRO A 20 -3.85 55.39 -25.83
CA PRO A 20 -4.37 56.20 -26.92
C PRO A 20 -5.90 56.37 -26.84
N SER A 21 -6.34 57.64 -26.93
CA SER A 21 -7.74 58.10 -26.82
C SER A 21 -8.61 57.81 -28.07
N PRO A 22 -9.96 57.98 -27.98
CA PRO A 22 -10.91 57.56 -29.02
C PRO A 22 -11.47 58.71 -29.88
N GLU A 23 -11.87 58.39 -31.11
CA GLU A 23 -12.74 59.20 -31.99
C GLU A 23 -13.76 58.24 -32.67
N HIS A 24 -15.06 58.37 -32.38
CA HIS A 24 -16.11 58.98 -33.23
C HIS A 24 -16.63 58.08 -34.39
N SER A 25 -17.94 57.99 -34.70
CA SER A 25 -19.19 58.36 -34.02
C SER A 25 -20.42 57.94 -34.87
N GLU A 26 -21.59 57.71 -34.23
CA GLU A 26 -22.96 57.92 -34.78
C GLU A 26 -23.46 57.06 -35.99
N SER A 27 -24.78 56.82 -36.19
CA SER A 27 -25.94 56.83 -35.28
C SER A 27 -27.18 56.12 -35.88
N SER A 28 -28.12 55.73 -35.00
CA SER A 28 -29.59 55.78 -35.14
C SER A 28 -30.38 55.02 -36.24
N GLN A 29 -31.31 54.19 -35.72
CA GLN A 29 -32.75 54.08 -36.07
C GLN A 29 -33.11 53.40 -37.42
N GLU A 30 -34.20 52.62 -37.56
CA GLU A 30 -35.41 52.43 -36.73
C GLU A 30 -36.07 51.07 -37.09
N LEU A 31 -36.70 50.36 -36.14
CA LEU A 31 -38.02 49.68 -36.27
C LEU A 31 -38.38 48.85 -35.02
N SER A 32 -39.68 48.65 -34.82
CA SER A 32 -40.29 48.30 -33.53
C SER A 32 -40.95 46.92 -33.46
N SER A 33 -41.27 46.54 -32.21
CA SER A 33 -42.36 45.65 -31.74
C SER A 33 -42.28 44.14 -31.97
N SER A 34 -42.54 43.41 -30.87
CA SER A 34 -42.98 42.00 -30.74
C SER A 34 -42.10 40.94 -31.42
N ASP A 35 -41.49 39.99 -30.70
CA ASP A 35 -42.16 39.06 -29.79
C ASP A 35 -41.29 38.62 -28.57
N GLU A 36 -41.93 38.16 -27.50
CA GLU A 36 -41.29 37.44 -26.41
C GLU A 36 -41.16 35.95 -26.80
N GLU A 37 -39.94 35.47 -27.08
CA GLU A 37 -39.65 34.03 -27.12
C GLU A 37 -38.75 33.63 -25.95
N GLU A 38 -39.16 32.55 -25.28
CA GLU A 38 -38.46 31.96 -24.13
C GLU A 38 -37.07 31.45 -24.54
N ILE A 39 -36.05 31.75 -23.74
CA ILE A 39 -34.73 31.14 -23.89
C ILE A 39 -34.83 29.68 -23.43
N GLU A 40 -35.03 28.75 -24.36
CA GLU A 40 -34.97 27.31 -24.08
C GLU A 40 -33.59 26.92 -23.55
N ASP A 41 -33.59 26.31 -22.37
CA ASP A 41 -32.44 25.76 -21.66
C ASP A 41 -31.77 24.65 -22.50
N PHE A 42 -30.57 24.93 -23.06
CA PHE A 42 -29.95 24.15 -24.14
C PHE A 42 -29.44 22.77 -23.67
N ARG A 43 -30.35 21.81 -23.50
CA ARG A 43 -30.04 20.43 -23.12
C ARG A 43 -29.67 19.59 -24.36
N PRO A 44 -28.51 18.91 -24.39
CA PRO A 44 -28.14 18.08 -25.52
C PRO A 44 -29.10 16.88 -25.68
N SER A 45 -29.82 16.84 -26.80
CA SER A 45 -30.83 15.83 -27.10
C SER A 45 -30.22 14.48 -27.52
N VAL A 46 -29.63 13.77 -26.55
CA VAL A 46 -29.18 12.39 -26.73
C VAL A 46 -30.33 11.44 -26.37
N LYS A 47 -30.90 10.81 -27.40
CA LYS A 47 -32.00 9.83 -27.29
C LYS A 47 -31.67 8.72 -26.28
N PRO A 48 -32.65 8.24 -25.50
CA PRO A 48 -32.40 7.21 -24.49
C PRO A 48 -31.97 5.90 -25.16
N ALA A 49 -30.80 5.38 -24.78
CA ALA A 49 -30.43 4.02 -25.12
C ALA A 49 -31.43 3.04 -24.50
N SER A 50 -31.92 2.11 -25.31
CA SER A 50 -32.88 1.07 -24.89
C SER A 50 -32.34 0.30 -23.68
N GLY A 51 -33.17 0.22 -22.64
CA GLY A 51 -32.70 -0.13 -21.30
C GLY A 51 -32.36 -1.61 -21.14
N GLU A 52 -31.09 -1.92 -20.91
CA GLU A 52 -30.67 -3.16 -20.21
C GLU A 52 -29.23 -3.06 -19.66
N ASN A 53 -28.98 -2.20 -18.65
CA ASN A 53 -27.86 -2.40 -17.70
C ASN A 53 -27.82 -1.53 -16.42
N THR A 54 -28.72 -0.55 -16.24
CA THR A 54 -28.68 0.40 -15.10
C THR A 54 -29.05 -0.19 -13.73
N LYS A 55 -29.40 -1.47 -13.64
CA LYS A 55 -29.90 -2.12 -12.40
C LYS A 55 -28.85 -2.30 -11.29
N ASN A 56 -27.55 -2.10 -11.56
CA ASN A 56 -26.48 -2.30 -10.58
C ASN A 56 -25.96 -1.01 -9.90
N PHE A 57 -26.40 0.19 -10.34
CA PHE A 57 -25.79 1.45 -9.88
C PHE A 57 -26.39 2.02 -8.57
N ARG A 58 -27.57 1.55 -8.14
CA ARG A 58 -28.35 2.19 -7.08
C ARG A 58 -28.96 1.16 -6.14
N GLY A 59 -29.04 1.49 -4.84
CA GLY A 59 -29.62 0.64 -3.80
C GLY A 59 -31.15 0.48 -3.89
N GLY A 60 -31.66 0.10 -5.06
CA GLY A 60 -33.07 -0.24 -5.32
C GLY A 60 -33.97 0.86 -5.89
N ARG A 61 -33.48 2.09 -6.13
CA ARG A 61 -34.31 3.23 -6.60
C ARG A 61 -33.64 4.09 -7.66
N PHE A 62 -34.45 4.73 -8.51
CA PHE A 62 -34.02 5.82 -9.38
C PHE A 62 -33.82 7.10 -8.54
N PRO A 63 -32.85 7.96 -8.90
CA PRO A 63 -32.58 9.18 -8.18
C PRO A 63 -33.61 10.24 -8.56
N ARG A 64 -33.87 11.14 -7.63
CA ARG A 64 -34.84 12.22 -7.75
C ARG A 64 -34.14 13.50 -8.17
N GLN A 65 -34.90 14.47 -8.68
CA GLN A 65 -34.39 15.79 -9.07
C GLN A 65 -33.70 16.57 -7.92
N ASN A 66 -34.00 16.22 -6.67
CA ASN A 66 -33.41 16.81 -5.46
C ASN A 66 -32.31 15.94 -4.83
N ASP A 67 -31.95 14.81 -5.43
CA ASP A 67 -30.89 13.94 -4.92
C ASP A 67 -29.50 14.45 -5.34
N ILE A 68 -28.52 14.36 -4.45
CA ILE A 68 -27.24 15.06 -4.54
C ILE A 68 -26.11 14.04 -4.62
N PHE A 69 -25.21 14.15 -5.59
CA PHE A 69 -24.09 13.22 -5.76
C PHE A 69 -22.76 13.83 -5.32
N ILE A 70 -22.07 13.23 -4.35
CA ILE A 70 -20.81 13.75 -3.82
C ILE A 70 -19.71 12.69 -3.97
N ALA A 71 -18.64 13.05 -4.66
CA ALA A 71 -17.45 12.22 -4.77
C ALA A 71 -16.64 12.28 -3.47
N VAL A 72 -16.18 11.15 -2.94
CA VAL A 72 -15.24 11.11 -1.82
C VAL A 72 -13.89 10.61 -2.31
N MET A 73 -12.91 11.50 -2.30
CA MET A 73 -11.58 11.37 -2.89
C MET A 73 -10.47 11.47 -1.84
N GLY A 74 -9.25 11.12 -2.23
CA GLY A 74 -8.05 11.22 -1.40
C GLY A 74 -7.24 9.92 -1.36
N ILE A 75 -6.06 10.00 -0.75
CA ILE A 75 -5.04 8.94 -0.76
C ILE A 75 -5.51 7.64 -0.09
N THR A 76 -4.83 6.53 -0.33
CA THR A 76 -5.13 5.26 0.35
C THR A 76 -4.88 5.40 1.85
N GLY A 77 -5.84 4.94 2.67
CA GLY A 77 -5.78 5.12 4.12
C GLY A 77 -6.16 6.52 4.63
N SER A 78 -6.59 7.48 3.79
CA SER A 78 -7.03 8.83 4.24
C SER A 78 -8.32 8.86 5.07
N GLY A 79 -9.01 7.71 5.20
CA GLY A 79 -10.24 7.57 5.97
C GLY A 79 -11.53 7.56 5.16
N LYS A 80 -11.49 7.54 3.81
CA LYS A 80 -12.67 7.60 2.91
C LYS A 80 -13.84 6.71 3.37
N SER A 81 -13.63 5.40 3.42
CA SER A 81 -14.70 4.46 3.78
C SER A 81 -15.14 4.58 5.25
N SER A 82 -14.28 5.10 6.16
CA SER A 82 -14.65 5.43 7.55
C SER A 82 -15.55 6.68 7.62
N PHE A 83 -15.21 7.73 6.87
CA PHE A 83 -16.01 8.94 6.71
C PHE A 83 -17.40 8.63 6.14
N ILE A 84 -17.45 7.84 5.06
CA ILE A 84 -18.72 7.43 4.43
C ILE A 84 -19.55 6.56 5.38
N SER A 85 -18.92 5.65 6.13
CA SER A 85 -19.62 4.81 7.13
C SER A 85 -20.24 5.66 8.24
N LYS A 86 -19.46 6.58 8.84
CA LYS A 86 -19.94 7.44 9.93
C LYS A 86 -20.98 8.46 9.46
N CYS A 87 -20.90 8.95 8.22
CA CYS A 87 -21.94 9.80 7.65
C CYS A 87 -23.24 9.02 7.42
N SER A 88 -23.18 7.95 6.60
CA SER A 88 -24.37 7.22 6.14
C SER A 88 -25.03 6.36 7.22
N GLY A 89 -24.34 6.04 8.31
CA GLY A 89 -24.80 5.13 9.36
C GLY A 89 -24.89 3.67 8.89
N LYS A 90 -24.40 3.35 7.70
CA LYS A 90 -24.39 2.00 7.13
C LYS A 90 -23.02 1.35 7.38
N ASN A 91 -23.04 0.03 7.58
CA ASN A 91 -21.85 -0.80 7.59
C ASN A 91 -21.26 -0.90 6.17
N VAL A 92 -20.62 0.19 5.73
CA VAL A 92 -19.54 0.13 4.74
C VAL A 92 -18.54 -0.91 5.25
N LYS A 93 -18.00 -1.76 4.36
CA LYS A 93 -16.92 -2.66 4.77
C LYS A 93 -15.66 -1.84 5.01
N ILE A 94 -15.45 -1.44 6.26
CA ILE A 94 -14.23 -0.76 6.68
C ILE A 94 -13.08 -1.77 6.54
N GLY A 95 -12.37 -1.66 5.42
CA GLY A 95 -11.30 -2.56 5.01
C GLY A 95 -10.04 -2.36 5.82
N HIS A 96 -10.02 -2.77 7.09
CA HIS A 96 -8.79 -2.88 7.90
C HIS A 96 -7.95 -4.12 7.52
N SER A 97 -7.92 -4.43 6.22
CA SER A 97 -7.11 -5.46 5.58
C SER A 97 -7.04 -5.11 4.10
N GLN A 98 -5.87 -5.24 3.45
CA GLN A 98 -5.65 -4.85 2.04
C GLN A 98 -6.45 -5.67 1.00
N THR A 99 -7.45 -6.45 1.42
CA THR A 99 -8.33 -7.29 0.58
C THR A 99 -9.74 -6.72 0.35
N SER A 100 -10.02 -5.47 0.75
CA SER A 100 -11.30 -4.81 0.42
C SER A 100 -11.22 -3.29 0.25
N CYS A 101 -10.81 -2.85 -0.94
CA CYS A 101 -11.40 -1.69 -1.61
C CYS A 101 -11.70 -2.13 -3.04
N THR A 102 -12.99 -2.24 -3.36
CA THR A 102 -13.47 -2.65 -4.67
C THR A 102 -13.02 -1.61 -5.71
N SER A 103 -12.45 -2.03 -6.83
CA SER A 103 -12.27 -1.17 -8.03
C SER A 103 -13.61 -0.88 -8.74
N VAL A 104 -14.71 -1.34 -8.14
CA VAL A 104 -16.08 -0.95 -8.45
C VAL A 104 -16.41 0.27 -7.59
N VAL A 105 -16.91 1.32 -8.22
CA VAL A 105 -17.41 2.52 -7.57
C VAL A 105 -18.57 2.16 -6.66
N ASP A 106 -18.37 2.20 -5.34
CA ASP A 106 -19.40 1.87 -4.37
C ASP A 106 -20.17 3.15 -3.98
N VAL A 107 -21.50 3.12 -4.11
CA VAL A 107 -22.38 4.29 -3.93
C VAL A 107 -23.24 4.11 -2.68
N TYR A 108 -23.15 5.07 -1.75
CA TYR A 108 -23.73 5.00 -0.41
C TYR A 108 -24.79 6.09 -0.22
N PRO A 109 -26.09 5.76 -0.32
CA PRO A 109 -27.16 6.72 -0.08
C PRO A 109 -27.33 7.04 1.41
N TYR A 110 -27.37 8.33 1.72
CA TYR A 110 -27.63 8.97 2.99
C TYR A 110 -28.85 9.89 2.84
N GLU A 111 -29.94 9.58 3.54
CA GLU A 111 -31.16 10.38 3.48
C GLU A 111 -31.01 11.61 4.38
N VAL A 112 -31.04 12.80 3.77
CA VAL A 112 -30.96 14.10 4.48
C VAL A 112 -32.36 14.59 4.84
N SER A 113 -33.32 14.41 3.93
CA SER A 113 -34.74 14.68 4.16
C SER A 113 -35.59 13.66 3.40
N ARG A 114 -36.92 13.74 3.57
CA ARG A 114 -37.86 12.90 2.81
C ARG A 114 -37.68 13.02 1.29
N ASP A 115 -37.25 14.18 0.81
CA ASP A 115 -37.18 14.53 -0.61
C ASP A 115 -35.74 14.72 -1.14
N CYS A 116 -34.72 14.57 -0.29
CA CYS A 116 -33.30 14.69 -0.66
C CYS A 116 -32.48 13.51 -0.10
N THR A 117 -31.92 12.71 -1.01
CA THR A 117 -30.89 11.71 -0.70
C THR A 117 -29.55 12.16 -1.24
N VAL A 118 -28.54 12.22 -0.36
CA VAL A 118 -27.14 12.38 -0.76
C VAL A 118 -26.56 11.01 -1.09
N TYR A 119 -25.98 10.84 -2.27
CA TYR A 119 -25.22 9.67 -2.65
C TYR A 119 -23.72 9.97 -2.50
N LEU A 120 -23.11 9.42 -1.46
CA LEU A 120 -21.66 9.46 -1.28
C LEU A 120 -21.02 8.38 -2.15
N ILE A 121 -20.15 8.79 -3.07
CA ILE A 121 -19.50 7.89 -4.02
C ILE A 121 -18.07 7.64 -3.53
N ASP A 122 -17.78 6.40 -3.08
CA ASP A 122 -16.42 6.02 -2.67
C ASP A 122 -15.58 5.83 -3.94
N THR A 123 -14.54 6.65 -4.09
CA THR A 123 -13.60 6.52 -5.20
C THR A 123 -12.42 5.66 -4.76
N PRO A 124 -11.94 4.71 -5.60
CA PRO A 124 -10.73 3.96 -5.29
C PRO A 124 -9.56 4.89 -4.95
N GLY A 125 -8.74 4.52 -3.96
CA GLY A 125 -7.58 5.32 -3.57
C GLY A 125 -6.58 5.43 -4.71
N PHE A 126 -6.47 6.63 -5.30
CA PHE A 126 -5.58 6.95 -6.41
C PHE A 126 -4.14 7.29 -5.98
N ASP A 127 -3.76 6.95 -4.75
CA ASP A 127 -2.38 7.03 -4.25
C ASP A 127 -1.97 5.63 -3.81
N ASP A 128 -1.31 4.95 -4.75
CA ASP A 128 -0.60 3.70 -4.55
C ASP A 128 0.87 4.05 -4.87
N SER A 129 1.81 3.73 -3.97
CA SER A 129 3.21 4.20 -4.09
C SER A 129 3.91 3.71 -5.37
N ASP A 130 3.33 2.68 -5.98
CA ASP A 130 3.87 1.94 -7.12
C ASP A 130 3.27 2.43 -8.46
N LYS A 131 2.30 3.37 -8.43
CA LYS A 131 1.68 3.94 -9.63
C LYS A 131 2.41 5.17 -10.15
N THR A 132 2.45 5.32 -11.47
CA THR A 132 2.98 6.53 -12.11
C THR A 132 1.92 7.63 -12.15
N ASP A 133 2.34 8.90 -12.21
CA ASP A 133 1.43 10.06 -12.27
C ASP A 133 0.45 9.96 -13.46
N THR A 134 0.87 9.29 -14.55
CA THR A 134 0.02 8.97 -15.70
C THR A 134 -1.08 7.96 -15.35
N GLN A 135 -0.77 6.90 -14.60
CA GLN A 135 -1.76 5.91 -14.18
C GLN A 135 -2.78 6.51 -13.20
N VAL A 136 -2.33 7.37 -12.29
CA VAL A 136 -3.18 8.15 -11.38
C VAL A 136 -4.16 9.03 -12.18
N LEU A 137 -3.64 9.79 -13.14
CA LEU A 137 -4.45 10.63 -14.03
C LEU A 137 -5.49 9.81 -14.83
N GLN A 138 -5.08 8.67 -15.40
CA GLN A 138 -5.98 7.75 -16.11
C GLN A 138 -7.11 7.22 -15.24
N GLU A 139 -6.83 6.84 -13.98
CA GLU A 139 -7.84 6.29 -13.07
C GLU A 139 -8.89 7.32 -12.65
N ILE A 140 -8.48 8.55 -12.32
CA ILE A 140 -9.40 9.63 -11.96
C ILE A 140 -10.22 10.07 -13.17
N ALA A 141 -9.58 10.20 -14.35
CA ALA A 141 -10.26 10.54 -15.60
C ALA A 141 -11.31 9.48 -16.00
N ALA A 142 -10.94 8.20 -15.99
CA ALA A 142 -11.87 7.10 -16.27
C ALA A 142 -13.08 7.10 -15.31
N TRP A 143 -12.86 7.45 -14.04
CA TRP A 143 -13.93 7.54 -13.05
C TRP A 143 -14.86 8.73 -13.28
N LEU A 144 -14.32 9.94 -13.43
CA LEU A 144 -15.09 11.17 -13.66
C LEU A 144 -15.91 11.09 -14.95
N SER A 145 -15.33 10.54 -16.01
CA SER A 145 -15.99 10.50 -17.31
C SER A 145 -17.00 9.34 -17.42
N ASP A 146 -16.82 8.23 -16.69
CA ASP A 146 -17.82 7.14 -16.65
C ASP A 146 -19.08 7.52 -15.87
N SER A 147 -18.94 8.24 -14.75
CA SER A 147 -20.10 8.79 -14.03
C SER A 147 -20.87 9.78 -14.90
N TYR A 148 -20.16 10.61 -15.67
CA TYR A 148 -20.75 11.53 -16.64
C TYR A 148 -21.53 10.80 -17.76
N LYS A 149 -20.95 9.77 -18.40
CA LYS A 149 -21.67 8.95 -19.41
C LYS A 149 -22.93 8.28 -18.86
N HIS A 150 -22.94 7.91 -17.59
CA HIS A 150 -24.10 7.34 -16.90
C HIS A 150 -25.07 8.40 -16.33
N ARG A 151 -24.91 9.68 -16.70
CA ARG A 151 -25.70 10.84 -16.27
C ARG A 151 -25.76 10.98 -14.74
N ILE A 152 -24.60 10.85 -14.09
CA ILE A 152 -24.40 11.13 -12.66
C ILE A 152 -23.54 12.38 -12.56
N LEU A 153 -24.20 13.52 -12.48
CA LEU A 153 -23.54 14.82 -12.37
C LEU A 153 -23.23 15.11 -10.90
N LEU A 154 -21.97 15.42 -10.62
CA LEU A 154 -21.48 15.64 -9.27
C LEU A 154 -21.97 17.00 -8.76
N HIS A 155 -22.37 17.07 -7.51
CA HIS A 155 -22.75 18.30 -6.83
C HIS A 155 -21.65 18.79 -5.87
N GLY A 156 -20.69 17.92 -5.56
CA GLY A 156 -19.53 18.24 -4.74
C GLY A 156 -18.44 17.18 -4.81
N ILE A 157 -17.22 17.55 -4.44
CA ILE A 157 -16.10 16.62 -4.24
C ILE A 157 -15.50 16.86 -2.86
N ILE A 158 -15.38 15.82 -2.06
CA ILE A 158 -14.73 15.84 -0.75
C ILE A 158 -13.34 15.21 -0.91
N TYR A 159 -12.27 15.98 -0.73
CA TYR A 159 -10.89 15.49 -0.79
C TYR A 159 -10.33 15.29 0.63
N LEU A 160 -10.12 14.04 1.04
CA LEU A 160 -9.59 13.70 2.37
C LEU A 160 -8.05 13.63 2.39
N HIS A 161 -7.44 14.35 3.33
CA HIS A 161 -5.99 14.35 3.60
C HIS A 161 -5.72 14.06 5.08
N ARG A 162 -4.66 13.30 5.41
CA ARG A 162 -4.32 12.97 6.80
C ARG A 162 -3.39 14.01 7.41
N ILE A 163 -3.74 14.55 8.57
CA ILE A 163 -2.88 15.51 9.29
C ILE A 163 -1.71 14.83 10.05
N SER A 164 -1.75 13.50 10.16
CA SER A 164 -0.66 12.68 10.69
C SER A 164 0.61 12.71 9.83
N ASP A 165 0.46 13.01 8.54
CA ASP A 165 1.55 12.87 7.57
C ASP A 165 2.53 14.04 7.76
N THR A 166 3.70 13.74 8.31
CA THR A 166 4.67 14.74 8.80
C THR A 166 5.28 15.64 7.71
N ARG A 167 5.02 15.32 6.44
CA ARG A 167 5.40 16.08 5.24
C ARG A 167 4.38 15.80 4.15
N MET A 168 4.06 16.80 3.33
CA MET A 168 3.46 16.58 2.01
C MET A 168 4.46 15.85 1.10
N GLN A 169 4.39 14.53 1.11
CA GLN A 169 5.30 13.66 0.34
C GLN A 169 5.11 13.83 -1.18
N GLY A 170 6.12 13.38 -1.94
CA GLY A 170 6.18 13.61 -3.38
C GLY A 170 4.99 13.06 -4.18
N SER A 171 4.39 11.92 -3.80
CA SER A 171 3.17 11.41 -4.45
C SER A 171 1.94 12.25 -4.05
N ALA A 172 1.66 12.42 -2.77
CA ALA A 172 0.53 13.21 -2.26
C ALA A 172 0.48 14.63 -2.84
N LYS A 173 1.64 15.30 -2.99
CA LYS A 173 1.74 16.61 -3.66
C LYS A 173 1.40 16.55 -5.16
N ARG A 174 1.93 15.55 -5.88
CA ARG A 174 1.64 15.36 -7.31
C ARG A 174 0.17 15.02 -7.54
N ASN A 175 -0.38 14.10 -6.76
CA ASN A 175 -1.80 13.70 -6.84
C ASN A 175 -2.74 14.89 -6.59
N LEU A 176 -2.43 15.75 -5.62
CA LEU A 176 -3.18 16.98 -5.35
C LEU A 176 -3.10 17.95 -6.55
N MET A 177 -1.92 18.13 -7.15
CA MET A 177 -1.75 18.94 -8.36
C MET A 177 -2.51 18.38 -9.56
N THR A 178 -2.48 17.06 -9.77
CA THR A 178 -3.24 16.36 -10.82
C THR A 178 -4.75 16.51 -10.60
N PHE A 179 -5.24 16.29 -9.37
CA PHE A 179 -6.64 16.48 -9.00
C PHE A 179 -7.12 17.91 -9.25
N ASN A 180 -6.30 18.89 -8.86
CA ASN A 180 -6.58 20.31 -9.08
C ASN A 180 -6.75 20.67 -10.57
N GLN A 181 -5.89 20.10 -11.43
CA GLN A 181 -5.94 20.30 -12.89
C GLN A 181 -7.09 19.56 -13.57
N LEU A 182 -7.59 18.47 -12.97
CA LEU A 182 -8.73 17.71 -13.46
C LEU A 182 -10.08 18.39 -13.18
N CYS A 183 -10.18 19.07 -12.02
CA CYS A 183 -11.40 19.76 -11.63
C CYS A 183 -11.70 20.94 -12.54
N GLY A 184 -10.70 21.80 -12.80
CA GLY A 184 -10.93 23.09 -13.41
C GLY A 184 -11.38 24.15 -12.40
N LYS A 185 -11.34 25.44 -12.80
CA LYS A 185 -11.57 26.56 -11.87
C LYS A 185 -12.99 26.55 -11.27
N ASP A 186 -13.99 26.23 -12.06
CA ASP A 186 -15.39 26.35 -11.62
C ASP A 186 -15.80 25.21 -10.68
N ALA A 187 -15.30 23.99 -10.93
CA ALA A 187 -15.49 22.85 -10.03
C ALA A 187 -14.85 23.04 -8.65
N LEU A 188 -13.74 23.79 -8.54
CA LEU A 188 -13.03 24.00 -7.27
C LEU A 188 -13.88 24.68 -6.20
N ARG A 189 -14.85 25.51 -6.58
CA ARG A 189 -15.84 26.11 -5.67
C ARG A 189 -16.70 25.08 -4.93
N LYS A 190 -16.79 23.87 -5.48
CA LYS A 190 -17.54 22.72 -4.95
C LYS A 190 -16.63 21.61 -4.42
N VAL A 191 -15.32 21.88 -4.30
CA VAL A 191 -14.37 21.00 -3.63
C VAL A 191 -14.29 21.39 -2.15
N ILE A 192 -14.48 20.42 -1.27
CA ILE A 192 -14.18 20.54 0.16
C ILE A 192 -12.90 19.78 0.48
N LEU A 193 -11.91 20.51 1.00
CA LEU A 193 -10.63 20.01 1.46
C LEU A 193 -10.74 19.61 2.93
N VAL A 194 -10.61 18.33 3.24
CA VAL A 194 -10.89 17.81 4.60
C VAL A 194 -9.64 17.24 5.23
N SER A 195 -9.24 17.80 6.37
CA SER A 195 -8.16 17.26 7.21
C SER A 195 -8.70 16.17 8.14
N THR A 196 -8.04 15.01 8.17
CA THR A 196 -8.45 13.82 8.93
C THR A 196 -7.35 13.38 9.91
N MET A 197 -7.67 12.43 10.81
CA MET A 197 -6.74 11.89 11.83
C MET A 197 -6.27 12.89 12.91
N TRP A 198 -7.16 13.84 13.23
CA TRP A 198 -7.05 14.78 14.36
C TRP A 198 -7.03 14.09 15.74
N ASP A 199 -7.57 12.88 15.82
CA ASP A 199 -7.71 12.08 17.04
C ASP A 199 -6.44 11.30 17.42
N ILE A 200 -5.48 11.16 16.50
CA ILE A 200 -4.20 10.43 16.72
C ILE A 200 -2.95 11.30 16.52
N THR A 201 -3.12 12.58 16.21
CA THR A 201 -2.01 13.52 15.95
C THR A 201 -1.95 14.57 17.07
N PRO A 202 -0.76 14.88 17.65
CA PRO A 202 -0.64 15.94 18.65
C PRO A 202 -1.19 17.28 18.15
N SER A 203 -2.06 17.93 18.93
CA SER A 203 -2.87 19.08 18.49
C SER A 203 -2.04 20.25 17.92
N GLU A 204 -0.92 20.58 18.56
CA GLU A 204 -0.02 21.66 18.10
C GLU A 204 0.61 21.36 16.73
N ASP A 205 1.07 20.12 16.53
CA ASP A 205 1.60 19.63 15.26
C ASP A 205 0.52 19.60 14.17
N ALA A 206 -0.70 19.18 14.52
CA ALA A 206 -1.83 19.10 13.60
C ALA A 206 -2.28 20.50 13.14
N VAL A 207 -2.39 21.46 14.06
CA VAL A 207 -2.72 22.86 13.73
C VAL A 207 -1.64 23.49 12.85
N ARG A 208 -0.35 23.29 13.17
CA ARG A 208 0.76 23.81 12.35
C ARG A 208 0.77 23.25 10.93
N ARG A 209 0.52 21.94 10.77
CA ARG A 209 0.41 21.29 9.45
C ARG A 209 -0.82 21.77 8.68
N GLU A 210 -1.94 22.03 9.35
CA GLU A 210 -3.13 22.53 8.67
C GLU A 210 -2.93 23.97 8.19
N ALA A 211 -2.23 24.81 8.96
CA ALA A 211 -1.79 26.12 8.50
C ALA A 211 -0.87 26.01 7.27
N GLU A 212 0.17 25.16 7.32
CA GLU A 212 1.08 24.92 6.18
C GLU A 212 0.33 24.49 4.91
N LEU A 213 -0.67 23.60 5.04
CA LEU A 213 -1.53 23.19 3.91
C LEU A 213 -2.30 24.38 3.32
N LYS A 214 -2.93 25.20 4.16
CA LYS A 214 -3.76 26.36 3.76
C LYS A 214 -2.94 27.51 3.18
N GLU A 215 -1.76 27.79 3.74
CA GLU A 215 -0.92 28.93 3.36
C GLU A 215 -0.06 28.65 2.12
N THR A 216 0.30 27.38 1.87
CA THR A 216 1.13 27.02 0.72
C THR A 216 0.28 26.91 -0.54
N SER A 217 0.45 27.82 -1.52
CA SER A 217 -0.29 27.78 -2.80
C SER A 217 -0.08 26.48 -3.59
N ALA A 218 1.07 25.82 -3.40
CA ALA A 218 1.36 24.50 -4.00
C ALA A 218 0.72 23.30 -3.25
N PHE A 219 -0.02 23.56 -2.16
CA PHE A 219 -0.86 22.62 -1.42
C PHE A 219 -2.33 23.04 -1.56
N TRP A 220 -3.00 23.51 -0.50
CA TRP A 220 -4.41 23.92 -0.56
C TRP A 220 -4.60 25.39 -0.89
N GLY A 221 -3.60 26.27 -0.65
CA GLY A 221 -3.78 27.72 -0.77
C GLY A 221 -4.41 28.19 -2.08
N TRP A 222 -3.91 27.69 -3.22
CA TRP A 222 -4.48 28.08 -4.53
C TRP A 222 -5.92 27.60 -4.73
N MET A 223 -6.26 26.41 -4.23
CA MET A 223 -7.63 25.89 -4.31
C MET A 223 -8.59 26.71 -3.46
N LEU A 224 -8.15 27.11 -2.26
CA LEU A 224 -8.89 28.02 -1.38
C LEU A 224 -9.08 29.41 -2.02
N GLU A 225 -8.06 29.94 -2.69
CA GLU A 225 -8.15 31.18 -3.49
C GLU A 225 -9.15 31.05 -4.65
N GLN A 226 -9.31 29.87 -5.26
CA GLN A 226 -10.35 29.60 -6.28
C GLN A 226 -11.74 29.28 -5.69
N GLY A 227 -11.90 29.32 -4.36
CA GLY A 227 -13.19 29.17 -3.68
C GLY A 227 -13.48 27.78 -3.09
N SER A 228 -12.52 26.84 -3.06
CA SER A 228 -12.68 25.62 -2.26
C SER A 228 -12.82 25.95 -0.78
N SER A 229 -13.61 25.18 -0.04
CA SER A 229 -13.70 25.29 1.42
C SER A 229 -12.79 24.26 2.12
N CYS A 230 -12.49 24.48 3.39
CA CYS A 230 -11.73 23.52 4.19
C CYS A 230 -12.37 23.22 5.55
N HIS A 231 -12.36 21.94 5.96
CA HIS A 231 -13.02 21.46 7.17
C HIS A 231 -12.18 20.40 7.90
N GLN A 232 -12.32 20.35 9.23
CA GLN A 232 -11.68 19.33 10.07
C GLN A 232 -12.64 18.17 10.33
N TYR A 233 -12.28 16.95 9.89
CA TYR A 233 -13.02 15.75 10.23
C TYR A 233 -12.53 15.15 11.55
N LYS A 234 -13.35 15.29 12.59
CA LYS A 234 -13.05 14.87 13.97
C LYS A 234 -13.32 13.39 14.26
N ASN A 235 -13.36 12.56 13.21
CA ASN A 235 -13.68 11.13 13.30
C ASN A 235 -15.04 10.82 13.97
N THR A 236 -16.04 11.69 13.86
CA THR A 236 -17.40 11.52 14.41
C THR A 236 -18.48 11.54 13.33
N ALA A 237 -19.64 10.92 13.60
CA ALA A 237 -20.78 10.98 12.70
C ALA A 237 -21.25 12.42 12.44
N ASP A 238 -21.30 13.25 13.48
CA ASP A 238 -21.75 14.65 13.38
C ASP A 238 -20.82 15.49 12.52
N SER A 239 -19.49 15.35 12.68
CA SER A 239 -18.53 16.08 11.84
C SER A 239 -18.57 15.61 10.38
N ALA A 240 -18.76 14.31 10.12
CA ALA A 240 -18.95 13.82 8.76
C ALA A 240 -20.24 14.39 8.13
N ARG A 241 -21.34 14.42 8.88
CA ARG A 241 -22.63 14.96 8.42
C ARG A 241 -22.58 16.46 8.17
N GLN A 242 -21.93 17.23 9.04
CA GLN A 242 -21.74 18.68 8.85
C GLN A 242 -20.95 18.99 7.56
N ILE A 243 -19.89 18.23 7.28
CA ILE A 243 -19.08 18.37 6.05
C ILE A 243 -19.88 17.99 4.80
N VAL A 244 -20.75 16.97 4.88
CA VAL A 244 -21.62 16.61 3.75
C VAL A 244 -22.72 17.66 3.54
N LEU A 245 -23.32 18.17 4.61
CA LEU A 245 -24.41 19.13 4.54
C LEU A 245 -23.99 20.50 3.98
N SER A 246 -22.74 20.94 4.16
CA SER A 246 -22.25 22.19 3.55
C SER A 246 -22.26 22.15 2.01
N LEU A 247 -22.15 20.98 1.39
CA LEU A 247 -22.35 20.79 -0.05
C LEU A 247 -23.82 20.72 -0.47
N THR A 248 -24.77 20.50 0.46
CA THR A 248 -26.19 20.32 0.11
C THR A 248 -26.98 21.62 -0.08
N ASN A 249 -26.44 22.75 0.36
CA ASN A 249 -27.08 24.06 0.25
C ASN A 249 -27.19 24.56 -1.20
N GLU A 250 -26.34 24.05 -2.09
CA GLU A 250 -26.03 24.70 -3.36
C GLU A 250 -26.12 23.68 -4.51
N LYS A 251 -27.35 23.38 -4.93
CA LYS A 251 -27.73 22.26 -5.82
C LYS A 251 -27.22 22.31 -7.27
N ALA A 252 -26.41 23.30 -7.63
CA ALA A 252 -25.83 23.38 -8.97
C ALA A 252 -24.88 22.20 -9.21
N GLU A 253 -25.10 21.49 -10.31
CA GLU A 253 -24.25 20.41 -10.79
C GLU A 253 -22.88 20.95 -11.25
N ILE A 254 -21.86 20.11 -11.15
CA ILE A 254 -20.48 20.37 -11.54
C ILE A 254 -20.21 19.65 -12.86
N LEU A 255 -19.73 20.40 -13.83
CA LEU A 255 -18.93 19.87 -14.91
C LEU A 255 -17.45 20.12 -14.58
N THR A 256 -16.65 19.05 -14.54
CA THR A 256 -15.18 19.19 -14.41
C THR A 256 -14.55 19.36 -15.79
N ASP A 257 -13.46 20.14 -15.89
CA ASP A 257 -12.74 20.36 -17.17
C ASP A 257 -12.48 19.04 -17.90
N ILE A 258 -12.12 17.97 -17.18
CA ILE A 258 -11.83 16.67 -17.78
C ILE A 258 -13.06 15.96 -18.36
N GLN A 259 -14.26 16.17 -17.80
CA GLN A 259 -15.50 15.59 -18.34
C GLN A 259 -15.88 16.27 -19.65
N GLU A 260 -15.87 17.61 -19.67
CA GLU A 260 -16.12 18.40 -20.88
C GLU A 260 -15.09 18.07 -21.97
N GLN A 261 -13.81 17.97 -21.62
CA GLN A 261 -12.73 17.71 -22.57
C GLN A 261 -12.73 16.28 -23.13
N LEU A 262 -12.90 15.25 -22.28
CA LEU A 262 -12.87 13.85 -22.73
C LEU A 262 -14.18 13.36 -23.33
N VAL A 263 -15.33 13.90 -22.91
CA VAL A 263 -16.66 13.39 -23.32
C VAL A 263 -17.34 14.31 -24.33
N ASP A 264 -17.41 15.62 -24.06
CA ASP A 264 -18.15 16.54 -24.95
C ASP A 264 -17.29 17.01 -26.13
N LYS A 265 -15.99 17.26 -25.89
CA LYS A 265 -15.01 17.65 -26.92
C LYS A 265 -14.26 16.46 -27.55
N GLY A 266 -14.39 15.26 -26.97
CA GLY A 266 -13.82 14.02 -27.51
C GLY A 266 -12.29 13.95 -27.57
N LEU A 267 -11.59 14.76 -26.77
CA LEU A 267 -10.13 14.84 -26.75
C LEU A 267 -9.49 13.55 -26.19
N THR A 268 -8.25 13.26 -26.56
CA THR A 268 -7.45 12.24 -25.86
C THR A 268 -6.90 12.80 -24.55
N LEU A 269 -6.58 11.93 -23.59
CA LEU A 269 -6.13 12.35 -22.26
C LEU A 269 -4.88 13.26 -22.32
N ASP A 270 -3.96 13.08 -23.27
CA ASP A 270 -2.79 13.95 -23.48
C ASP A 270 -3.10 15.36 -24.00
N GLU A 271 -4.26 15.55 -24.62
CA GLU A 271 -4.74 16.84 -25.15
C GLU A 271 -5.50 17.67 -24.10
N THR A 272 -5.96 17.05 -23.01
CA THR A 272 -6.67 17.71 -21.90
C THR A 272 -5.78 18.68 -21.11
N THR A 273 -6.35 19.66 -20.38
CA THR A 273 -5.57 20.60 -19.53
C THR A 273 -4.66 19.84 -18.56
N ALA A 274 -5.18 18.80 -17.90
CA ALA A 274 -4.43 17.97 -16.97
C ALA A 274 -3.33 17.15 -17.66
N GLY A 275 -3.64 16.53 -18.81
CA GLY A 275 -2.68 15.76 -19.60
C GLY A 275 -1.57 16.62 -20.20
N GLN A 276 -1.88 17.83 -20.70
CA GLN A 276 -0.89 18.79 -21.20
C GLN A 276 0.06 19.26 -20.10
N SER A 277 -0.45 19.49 -18.88
CA SER A 277 0.38 19.89 -17.74
C SER A 277 1.31 18.75 -17.31
N LEU A 278 0.77 17.52 -17.19
CA LEU A 278 1.57 16.34 -16.89
C LEU A 278 2.60 16.05 -18.00
N ASN A 279 2.23 16.18 -19.28
CA ASN A 279 3.14 16.08 -20.42
C ASN A 279 4.27 17.11 -20.34
N THR A 280 3.97 18.35 -19.93
CA THR A 280 5.00 19.38 -19.74
C THR A 280 5.99 18.98 -18.63
N ALA A 281 5.50 18.39 -17.53
CA ALA A 281 6.34 17.87 -16.45
C ALA A 281 7.19 16.67 -16.90
N LEU A 282 6.59 15.68 -17.58
CA LEU A 282 7.26 14.49 -18.12
C LEU A 282 8.33 14.87 -19.16
N ARG A 283 8.01 15.76 -20.10
CA ARG A 283 8.96 16.28 -21.10
C ARG A 283 10.13 17.03 -20.48
N ARG A 284 9.91 17.74 -19.36
CA ARG A 284 10.99 18.40 -18.61
C ARG A 284 11.91 17.37 -17.97
N GLU A 285 11.38 16.31 -17.39
CA GLU A 285 12.21 15.24 -16.81
C GLU A 285 12.95 14.45 -17.90
N LEU A 286 12.30 14.13 -19.03
CA LEU A 286 12.96 13.53 -20.21
C LEU A 286 14.16 14.35 -20.69
N ARG A 287 14.02 15.67 -20.82
CA ARG A 287 15.13 16.57 -21.20
C ARG A 287 16.27 16.53 -20.18
N LYS A 288 15.96 16.42 -18.89
CA LYS A 288 16.96 16.31 -17.82
C LYS A 288 17.68 14.97 -17.89
N LEU A 289 16.95 13.85 -17.91
CA LEU A 289 17.51 12.51 -18.01
C LEU A 289 18.38 12.34 -19.27
N ALA A 290 17.95 12.87 -20.41
CA ALA A 290 18.74 12.86 -21.65
C ALA A 290 20.03 13.69 -21.54
N LYS A 291 20.01 14.82 -20.83
CA LYS A 291 21.20 15.63 -20.57
C LYS A 291 22.20 14.90 -19.66
N GLU A 292 21.73 14.29 -18.57
CA GLU A 292 22.58 13.50 -17.66
C GLU A 292 23.18 12.28 -18.39
N ARG A 293 22.38 11.56 -19.22
CA ARG A 293 22.90 10.45 -20.02
C ARG A 293 23.99 10.89 -20.99
N LYS A 294 23.83 12.06 -21.63
CA LYS A 294 24.85 12.61 -22.54
C LYS A 294 26.14 12.98 -21.80
N ALA A 295 26.03 13.56 -20.61
CA ALA A 295 27.21 13.85 -19.78
C ALA A 295 27.97 12.56 -19.41
N LEU A 296 27.25 11.50 -19.03
CA LEU A 296 27.85 10.18 -18.79
C LEU A 296 28.51 9.60 -20.05
N GLU A 297 27.92 9.75 -21.24
CA GLU A 297 28.53 9.31 -22.52
C GLU A 297 29.84 10.07 -22.84
N GLU A 298 29.94 11.35 -22.44
CA GLU A 298 31.15 12.18 -22.58
C GLU A 298 32.23 11.76 -21.54
N ASP A 299 31.86 11.56 -20.28
CA ASP A 299 32.76 11.04 -19.23
C ASP A 299 33.29 9.63 -19.53
N MET A 300 32.44 8.74 -20.09
CA MET A 300 32.83 7.39 -20.52
C MET A 300 33.91 7.43 -21.60
N ARG A 301 33.83 8.39 -22.54
CA ARG A 301 34.82 8.56 -23.60
C ARG A 301 36.17 8.99 -23.01
N ALA A 302 36.15 9.99 -22.12
CA ALA A 302 37.35 10.47 -21.43
C ALA A 302 37.98 9.40 -20.50
N ALA A 303 37.19 8.50 -19.91
CA ALA A 303 37.69 7.35 -19.15
C ALA A 303 38.35 6.30 -20.07
N GLY A 304 37.74 6.03 -21.24
CA GLY A 304 38.29 5.12 -22.25
C GLY A 304 39.62 5.61 -22.83
N GLU A 305 39.75 6.91 -23.12
CA GLU A 305 41.01 7.54 -23.55
C GLU A 305 42.13 7.39 -22.52
N LYS A 306 41.79 7.39 -21.22
CA LYS A 306 42.72 7.16 -20.10
C LYS A 306 42.96 5.67 -19.78
N GLN A 307 42.35 4.76 -20.53
CA GLN A 307 42.36 3.30 -20.30
C GLN A 307 41.86 2.86 -18.90
N ASP A 308 41.08 3.70 -18.20
CA ASP A 308 40.50 3.35 -16.90
C ASP A 308 39.22 2.51 -17.09
N LYS A 309 39.43 1.22 -17.32
CA LYS A 309 38.34 0.23 -17.49
C LYS A 309 37.36 0.23 -16.32
N LYS A 310 37.83 0.44 -15.08
CA LYS A 310 36.98 0.34 -13.88
C LYS A 310 36.03 1.53 -13.78
N THR A 311 36.50 2.73 -14.11
CA THR A 311 35.64 3.92 -14.20
C THR A 311 34.71 3.81 -15.42
N GLN A 312 35.21 3.30 -16.56
CA GLN A 312 34.39 3.08 -17.75
C GLN A 312 33.22 2.10 -17.50
N GLU A 313 33.46 0.98 -16.81
CA GLU A 313 32.43 0.00 -16.42
C GLU A 313 31.39 0.60 -15.46
N ALA A 314 31.81 1.43 -14.49
CA ALA A 314 30.89 2.07 -13.56
C ALA A 314 29.98 3.12 -14.24
N LEU A 315 30.55 3.94 -15.15
CA LEU A 315 29.79 4.92 -15.91
C LEU A 315 28.84 4.26 -16.93
N GLN A 316 29.25 3.13 -17.53
CA GLN A 316 28.42 2.30 -18.40
C GLN A 316 27.15 1.81 -17.68
N GLN A 317 27.27 1.34 -16.42
CA GLN A 317 26.12 0.91 -15.62
C GLN A 317 25.12 2.05 -15.35
N GLU A 318 25.60 3.25 -15.01
CA GLU A 318 24.72 4.41 -14.82
C GLU A 318 24.10 4.89 -16.15
N ARG A 319 24.84 4.88 -17.27
CA ARG A 319 24.29 5.18 -18.61
C ARG A 319 23.12 4.25 -18.96
N ASP A 320 23.26 2.97 -18.70
CA ASP A 320 22.20 1.98 -18.97
C ASP A 320 20.99 2.19 -18.06
N ARG A 321 21.22 2.54 -16.79
CA ARG A 321 20.16 2.96 -15.86
C ARG A 321 19.41 4.20 -16.34
N TYR A 322 20.10 5.24 -16.81
CA TYR A 322 19.45 6.42 -17.41
C TYR A 322 18.68 6.08 -18.69
N THR A 323 19.14 5.10 -19.47
CA THR A 323 18.42 4.61 -20.66
C THR A 323 17.08 3.98 -20.28
N VAL A 324 17.03 3.15 -19.23
CA VAL A 324 15.77 2.59 -18.71
C VAL A 324 14.82 3.68 -18.18
N LEU A 325 15.35 4.69 -17.48
CA LEU A 325 14.54 5.81 -16.97
C LEU A 325 13.94 6.67 -18.10
N ILE A 326 14.68 6.90 -19.18
CA ILE A 326 14.17 7.59 -20.37
C ILE A 326 13.04 6.79 -21.01
N GLN A 327 13.24 5.49 -21.26
CA GLN A 327 12.18 4.63 -21.83
C GLN A 327 10.91 4.65 -20.97
N GLN A 328 11.03 4.53 -19.64
CA GLN A 328 9.88 4.60 -18.74
C GLN A 328 9.13 5.95 -18.81
N ALA A 329 9.85 7.07 -18.97
CA ALA A 329 9.22 8.38 -19.09
C ALA A 329 8.60 8.61 -20.50
N GLU A 330 9.17 8.02 -21.55
CA GLU A 330 8.56 7.95 -22.88
C GLU A 330 7.29 7.10 -22.87
N ASP A 331 7.33 5.90 -22.27
CA ASP A 331 6.18 5.00 -22.12
C ASP A 331 5.03 5.67 -21.35
N ASN A 332 5.34 6.41 -20.27
CA ASN A 332 4.36 7.22 -19.54
C ASN A 332 3.76 8.35 -20.42
N THR A 333 4.58 8.97 -21.27
CA THR A 333 4.10 10.00 -22.23
C THR A 333 3.17 9.36 -23.28
N HIS A 334 3.53 8.19 -23.81
CA HIS A 334 2.70 7.45 -24.75
C HIS A 334 1.40 6.92 -24.13
N ALA A 335 1.42 6.53 -22.86
CA ALA A 335 0.23 6.05 -22.15
C ALA A 335 -0.84 7.13 -21.97
N LEU A 336 -0.51 8.42 -22.05
CA LEU A 336 -1.49 9.51 -22.06
C LEU A 336 -2.27 9.61 -23.38
N LYS A 337 -1.82 8.97 -24.47
CA LYS A 337 -2.55 8.89 -25.76
C LYS A 337 -3.67 7.87 -25.70
N VAL A 338 -4.67 8.16 -24.87
CA VAL A 338 -5.79 7.26 -24.57
C VAL A 338 -7.10 8.03 -24.62
N THR A 339 -8.06 7.51 -25.38
CA THR A 339 -9.43 8.03 -25.44
C THR A 339 -10.23 7.60 -24.23
N MET A 340 -11.36 8.27 -24.03
CA MET A 340 -12.35 7.92 -23.01
C MET A 340 -12.85 6.46 -23.10
N GLU A 341 -13.13 5.96 -24.30
CA GLU A 341 -13.57 4.57 -24.53
C GLU A 341 -12.50 3.58 -24.06
N ASN A 342 -11.24 3.87 -24.37
CA ASN A 342 -10.10 3.04 -23.98
C ASN A 342 -9.85 3.09 -22.45
N LEU A 343 -10.15 4.23 -21.80
CA LEU A 343 -10.09 4.37 -20.35
C LEU A 343 -11.16 3.52 -19.64
N ILE A 344 -12.43 3.58 -20.06
CA ILE A 344 -13.47 2.70 -19.51
C ILE A 344 -13.13 1.23 -19.81
N ALA A 345 -12.80 0.89 -21.06
CA ALA A 345 -12.55 -0.51 -21.43
C ALA A 345 -11.44 -1.15 -20.59
N LYS A 346 -10.32 -0.44 -20.38
CA LYS A 346 -9.22 -0.88 -19.51
C LYS A 346 -9.65 -1.00 -18.04
N ARG A 347 -10.51 -0.09 -17.54
CA ARG A 347 -11.07 -0.19 -16.18
C ARG A 347 -11.95 -1.43 -16.05
N ASP A 348 -12.88 -1.61 -16.98
CA ASP A 348 -13.88 -2.69 -16.94
C ASP A 348 -13.23 -4.07 -17.12
N GLU A 349 -12.17 -4.15 -17.94
CA GLU A 349 -11.31 -5.34 -18.04
C GLU A 349 -10.64 -5.66 -16.70
N ARG A 350 -9.95 -4.69 -16.06
CA ARG A 350 -9.34 -4.87 -14.72
C ARG A 350 -10.37 -5.26 -13.66
N VAL A 351 -11.55 -4.64 -13.68
CA VAL A 351 -12.67 -4.96 -12.77
C VAL A 351 -13.20 -6.36 -13.04
N ALA A 352 -13.32 -6.80 -14.30
CA ALA A 352 -13.75 -8.13 -14.66
C ALA A 352 -12.71 -9.20 -14.26
N GLU A 353 -11.43 -8.96 -14.49
CA GLU A 353 -10.32 -9.82 -14.04
C GLU A 353 -10.33 -9.96 -12.51
N MET A 354 -10.38 -8.85 -11.79
CA MET A 354 -10.44 -8.86 -10.32
C MET A 354 -11.71 -9.55 -9.78
N LYS A 355 -12.87 -9.37 -10.44
CA LYS A 355 -14.10 -10.10 -10.10
C LYS A 355 -13.94 -11.61 -10.32
N ARG A 356 -13.37 -12.05 -11.45
CA ARG A 356 -13.06 -13.47 -11.71
C ARG A 356 -12.10 -14.04 -10.66
N GLU A 357 -11.08 -13.28 -10.27
CA GLU A 357 -10.14 -13.70 -9.23
C GLU A 357 -10.85 -13.83 -7.88
N ILE A 358 -11.61 -12.82 -7.44
CA ILE A 358 -12.42 -12.86 -6.22
C ILE A 358 -13.40 -14.04 -6.23
N GLU A 359 -14.02 -14.34 -7.37
CA GLU A 359 -14.94 -15.46 -7.50
C GLU A 359 -14.22 -16.82 -7.45
N LYS A 360 -13.06 -16.96 -8.12
CA LYS A 360 -12.19 -18.13 -8.00
C LYS A 360 -11.80 -18.38 -6.54
N LEU A 361 -11.38 -17.33 -5.82
CA LEU A 361 -11.02 -17.38 -4.41
C LEU A 361 -12.21 -17.73 -3.49
N LYS A 362 -13.42 -17.26 -3.83
CA LYS A 362 -14.66 -17.69 -3.15
C LYS A 362 -14.92 -19.17 -3.38
N ARG A 363 -14.87 -19.66 -4.64
CA ARG A 363 -15.06 -21.07 -4.99
C ARG A 363 -14.03 -21.96 -4.29
N GLU A 364 -12.74 -21.61 -4.35
CA GLU A 364 -11.67 -22.31 -3.61
C GLU A 364 -11.90 -22.31 -2.09
N LYS A 365 -12.45 -21.21 -1.52
CA LYS A 365 -12.79 -21.14 -0.10
C LYS A 365 -14.02 -22.01 0.23
N GLU A 366 -15.02 -22.05 -0.64
CA GLU A 366 -16.21 -22.89 -0.50
C GLU A 366 -15.89 -24.38 -0.66
N GLU A 367 -15.01 -24.76 -1.58
CA GLU A 367 -14.48 -26.12 -1.73
C GLU A 367 -13.60 -26.52 -0.54
N SER A 368 -12.81 -25.60 0.00
CA SER A 368 -12.05 -25.80 1.23
C SER A 368 -12.98 -25.96 2.45
N ILE A 369 -14.06 -25.19 2.54
CA ILE A 369 -15.11 -25.37 3.57
C ILE A 369 -15.84 -26.70 3.36
N ARG A 370 -16.16 -27.08 2.13
CA ARG A 370 -16.86 -28.34 1.79
C ARG A 370 -15.99 -29.56 2.11
N SER A 371 -14.70 -29.52 1.78
CA SER A 371 -13.75 -30.59 2.10
C SER A 371 -13.44 -30.67 3.59
N VAL A 372 -13.35 -29.55 4.30
CA VAL A 372 -13.24 -29.53 5.78
C VAL A 372 -14.53 -30.04 6.42
N LYS A 373 -15.72 -29.69 5.91
CA LYS A 373 -17.00 -30.28 6.37
C LYS A 373 -17.06 -31.79 6.09
N ALA A 374 -16.64 -32.24 4.91
CA ALA A 374 -16.62 -33.67 4.58
C ALA A 374 -15.59 -34.47 5.42
N LYS A 375 -14.43 -33.88 5.74
CA LYS A 375 -13.49 -34.43 6.72
C LYS A 375 -14.11 -34.47 8.12
N LEU A 376 -14.74 -33.39 8.56
CA LEU A 376 -15.43 -33.32 9.84
C LEU A 376 -16.58 -34.33 9.95
N GLU A 377 -17.37 -34.56 8.90
CA GLU A 377 -18.41 -35.60 8.92
C GLU A 377 -17.82 -37.02 8.91
N ARG A 378 -16.68 -37.25 8.24
CA ARG A 378 -15.93 -38.52 8.35
C ARG A 378 -15.32 -38.71 9.74
N GLU A 379 -14.80 -37.66 10.35
CA GLU A 379 -14.27 -37.64 11.71
C GLU A 379 -15.39 -37.82 12.74
N LYS A 380 -16.54 -37.18 12.57
CA LYS A 380 -17.76 -37.45 13.36
C LYS A 380 -18.26 -38.87 13.18
N LEU A 381 -18.23 -39.44 11.99
CA LEU A 381 -18.64 -40.83 11.77
C LEU A 381 -17.65 -41.81 12.44
N LYS A 382 -16.35 -41.54 12.35
CA LYS A 382 -15.32 -42.27 13.12
C LYS A 382 -15.52 -42.13 14.62
N ALA A 383 -15.66 -40.90 15.11
CA ALA A 383 -15.95 -40.58 16.51
C ALA A 383 -17.24 -41.25 16.98
N LYS A 384 -18.30 -41.32 16.15
CA LYS A 384 -19.55 -42.01 16.48
C LYS A 384 -19.40 -43.53 16.54
N ASN A 385 -18.54 -44.13 15.71
CA ASN A 385 -18.18 -45.55 15.80
C ASN A 385 -17.26 -45.85 17.00
N GLU A 386 -16.30 -44.97 17.27
CA GLU A 386 -15.44 -44.98 18.47
C GLU A 386 -16.26 -44.70 19.74
N GLU A 387 -17.34 -43.93 19.64
CA GLU A 387 -18.24 -43.61 20.74
C GLU A 387 -19.27 -44.71 20.98
N GLN A 388 -19.77 -45.40 19.95
CA GLN A 388 -20.42 -46.71 20.15
C GLN A 388 -19.48 -47.73 20.81
N SER A 389 -18.17 -47.64 20.54
CA SER A 389 -17.15 -48.46 21.18
C SER A 389 -16.83 -48.01 22.62
N ARG A 390 -16.90 -46.71 22.92
CA ARG A 390 -16.70 -46.10 24.27
C ARG A 390 -17.97 -46.13 25.13
N GLN A 391 -19.17 -46.19 24.56
CA GLN A 391 -20.43 -46.38 25.30
C GLN A 391 -20.50 -47.76 25.96
N LYS A 392 -19.69 -48.73 25.50
CA LYS A 392 -19.39 -49.98 26.24
C LYS A 392 -18.42 -49.81 27.43
N ARG A 393 -17.90 -48.60 27.68
CA ARG A 393 -16.90 -48.29 28.72
C ARG A 393 -17.20 -47.04 29.58
N ALA A 394 -18.35 -46.39 29.35
CA ALA A 394 -19.08 -45.44 30.22
C ALA A 394 -18.31 -44.36 31.03
N GLY A 395 -18.62 -43.08 30.78
CA GLY A 395 -18.47 -41.99 31.77
C GLY A 395 -17.94 -40.64 31.25
N THR A 396 -18.83 -39.65 31.10
CA THR A 396 -18.62 -38.17 31.26
C THR A 396 -17.29 -37.55 30.76
N GLY A 397 -17.18 -36.71 29.72
CA GLY A 397 -17.93 -35.47 29.33
C GLY A 397 -17.06 -34.22 29.64
N VAL A 398 -16.90 -33.13 28.85
CA VAL A 398 -17.57 -32.54 27.65
C VAL A 398 -16.56 -31.66 26.84
N GLU A 399 -16.86 -31.28 25.57
CA GLU A 399 -15.97 -30.69 24.53
C GLU A 399 -16.06 -29.15 24.24
N ASP A 400 -14.95 -28.59 23.67
CA ASP A 400 -14.75 -27.59 22.55
C ASP A 400 -15.71 -26.34 22.43
N PRO A 401 -15.83 -25.53 21.35
CA PRO A 401 -14.98 -25.26 20.16
C PRO A 401 -14.72 -23.76 19.78
N GLN A 402 -13.74 -23.49 18.89
CA GLN A 402 -13.95 -22.68 17.64
C GLN A 402 -12.71 -22.50 16.69
N LYS A 403 -12.98 -22.54 15.37
CA LYS A 403 -12.08 -22.24 14.21
C LYS A 403 -12.43 -20.84 13.65
N GLY A 404 -11.61 -20.07 12.93
CA GLY A 404 -10.23 -20.20 12.43
C GLY A 404 -9.97 -19.21 11.26
N LYS A 405 -8.73 -19.03 10.80
CA LYS A 405 -8.35 -18.34 9.54
C LYS A 405 -7.34 -19.17 8.72
N ARG A 406 -7.16 -18.85 7.44
CA ARG A 406 -6.69 -19.80 6.40
C ARG A 406 -5.16 -19.85 6.32
N VAL A 407 -4.57 -20.84 6.99
CA VAL A 407 -3.13 -21.16 6.96
C VAL A 407 -2.83 -22.21 5.88
N THR A 408 -1.73 -22.02 5.14
CA THR A 408 -1.22 -23.00 4.15
C THR A 408 -0.20 -23.91 4.82
N TYR A 409 -0.13 -25.19 4.41
CA TYR A 409 0.76 -26.22 4.98
C TYR A 409 1.65 -26.88 3.92
N GLY A 410 2.87 -27.27 4.31
CA GLY A 410 3.80 -28.08 3.50
C GLY A 410 4.76 -28.91 4.36
N GLN A 411 5.56 -29.78 3.72
CA GLN A 411 6.45 -30.76 4.38
C GLN A 411 7.80 -30.86 3.64
N SER A 412 8.87 -31.19 4.35
CA SER A 412 10.19 -31.55 3.81
C SER A 412 10.38 -33.06 3.66
N TYR A 413 11.43 -33.48 2.95
CA TYR A 413 11.81 -34.89 2.71
C TYR A 413 13.29 -35.14 3.07
N GLN A 414 13.67 -36.37 3.41
CA GLN A 414 15.07 -36.81 3.55
C GLN A 414 15.34 -38.12 2.81
N ASN A 415 16.58 -38.30 2.34
CA ASN A 415 17.30 -39.58 2.34
C ASN A 415 18.79 -39.32 2.08
N GLY A 416 19.66 -40.08 2.75
CA GLY A 416 21.13 -39.91 2.76
C GLY A 416 21.65 -39.71 4.19
N GLU A 417 22.53 -40.58 4.66
CA GLU A 417 22.92 -40.67 6.08
C GLU A 417 23.58 -39.38 6.63
N VAL A 418 22.92 -38.74 7.60
CA VAL A 418 23.60 -37.86 8.57
C VAL A 418 23.11 -38.20 9.98
N LYS A 419 24.06 -38.30 10.91
CA LYS A 419 23.83 -38.70 12.31
C LYS A 419 22.88 -37.72 13.04
N SER A 420 21.91 -38.29 13.75
CA SER A 420 20.97 -37.76 14.78
C SER A 420 21.49 -36.60 15.67
N PRO A 421 20.65 -35.86 16.43
CA PRO A 421 19.40 -35.15 16.11
C PRO A 421 19.44 -33.66 16.57
N PHE A 422 18.64 -32.77 15.99
CA PHE A 422 18.53 -31.33 16.36
C PHE A 422 19.82 -30.62 16.82
N ALA A 423 20.91 -30.80 16.06
CA ALA A 423 21.95 -29.78 16.04
C ALA A 423 21.31 -28.44 15.66
N LYS A 424 21.75 -27.36 16.31
CA LYS A 424 21.34 -25.96 16.03
C LYS A 424 21.27 -25.75 14.51
N PRO A 425 20.20 -25.14 13.97
CA PRO A 425 19.97 -25.12 12.52
C PRO A 425 21.24 -24.66 11.80
N PRO A 426 21.68 -25.39 10.76
CA PRO A 426 23.00 -25.16 10.14
C PRO A 426 23.14 -23.75 9.58
N PHE A 427 22.00 -23.09 9.33
CA PHE A 427 21.91 -21.71 8.91
C PHE A 427 21.10 -20.88 9.90
N LEU A 428 21.58 -19.65 10.14
CA LEU A 428 20.83 -18.59 10.79
C LEU A 428 20.62 -17.50 9.75
N ILE A 429 19.40 -16.96 9.65
CA ILE A 429 19.11 -15.84 8.76
C ILE A 429 18.15 -14.85 9.43
N SER A 430 18.47 -13.56 9.29
CA SER A 430 17.60 -12.45 9.66
C SER A 430 17.94 -11.28 8.73
N PHE A 431 16.92 -10.67 8.12
CA PHE A 431 17.06 -9.58 7.15
C PHE A 431 15.98 -8.52 7.40
N SER A 432 16.34 -7.23 7.35
CA SER A 432 15.39 -6.12 7.47
C SER A 432 16.00 -4.82 6.92
N ASN A 433 15.34 -4.19 5.95
CA ASN A 433 15.72 -2.89 5.38
C ASN A 433 17.22 -2.79 5.03
N SER A 434 17.67 -3.70 4.17
CA SER A 434 19.07 -3.93 3.76
C SER A 434 20.02 -4.48 4.83
N PHE A 435 19.71 -4.44 6.14
CA PHE A 435 20.56 -5.07 7.15
C PHE A 435 20.36 -6.59 7.16
N TYR A 436 21.43 -7.37 7.35
CA TYR A 436 21.30 -8.82 7.51
C TYR A 436 22.33 -9.44 8.47
N ILE A 437 21.95 -10.58 9.02
CA ILE A 437 22.84 -11.54 9.68
C ILE A 437 22.62 -12.89 9.00
N LEU A 438 23.68 -13.46 8.43
CA LEU A 438 23.66 -14.78 7.81
C LEU A 438 24.76 -15.65 8.40
N LYS A 439 24.39 -16.80 8.96
CA LYS A 439 25.31 -17.88 9.34
C LYS A 439 25.08 -19.07 8.42
N SER A 440 26.16 -19.74 8.08
CA SER A 440 26.22 -21.08 7.49
C SER A 440 27.11 -21.98 8.36
N PRO A 441 27.18 -23.31 8.12
CA PRO A 441 28.06 -24.20 8.88
C PRO A 441 29.55 -23.83 8.81
N LYS A 442 29.98 -23.17 7.72
CA LYS A 442 31.40 -22.87 7.45
C LYS A 442 31.78 -21.41 7.71
N LYS A 443 30.84 -20.48 7.63
CA LYS A 443 31.10 -19.02 7.70
C LYS A 443 29.87 -18.26 8.21
N TRP A 444 30.08 -17.20 8.97
CA TRP A 444 29.06 -16.19 9.26
C TRP A 444 29.43 -14.86 8.59
N THR A 445 28.43 -14.05 8.26
CA THR A 445 28.57 -12.74 7.61
C THR A 445 27.42 -11.81 8.01
N SER A 446 27.70 -10.51 8.01
CA SER A 446 26.72 -9.43 8.15
C SER A 446 27.30 -8.17 7.52
N ASN A 447 26.45 -7.28 7.02
CA ASN A 447 26.87 -5.95 6.56
C ASN A 447 26.95 -4.91 7.70
N ILE A 448 26.78 -5.32 8.95
CA ILE A 448 26.81 -4.43 10.12
C ILE A 448 28.23 -4.31 10.67
N ALA A 449 29.12 -3.70 9.89
CA ALA A 449 30.55 -3.63 10.19
C ALA A 449 30.95 -2.75 11.40
N LYS A 450 30.02 -1.97 11.97
CA LYS A 450 30.26 -1.05 13.10
C LYS A 450 29.16 -1.14 14.16
N LEU A 451 29.22 -2.20 14.96
CA LEU A 451 28.53 -2.28 16.25
C LEU A 451 29.59 -2.27 17.35
N ASN A 452 29.60 -1.24 18.19
CA ASN A 452 30.23 -1.36 19.49
C ASN A 452 29.65 -2.60 20.20
N ASP A 453 30.50 -3.33 20.91
CA ASP A 453 30.13 -4.52 21.69
C ASP A 453 29.81 -5.80 20.87
N VAL A 454 30.05 -5.83 19.55
CA VAL A 454 30.06 -7.07 18.73
C VAL A 454 31.48 -7.45 18.34
N GLN A 455 31.91 -8.65 18.76
CA GLN A 455 33.24 -9.14 18.42
C GLN A 455 33.19 -9.90 17.09
N PRO A 456 33.76 -9.37 15.98
CA PRO A 456 33.60 -9.94 14.64
C PRO A 456 34.18 -11.36 14.47
N LYS A 457 35.01 -11.81 15.43
CA LYS A 457 35.67 -13.12 15.43
C LYS A 457 34.96 -14.20 16.26
N LYS A 458 33.87 -13.89 16.98
CA LYS A 458 33.15 -14.88 17.80
C LYS A 458 31.98 -15.50 17.02
N PRO A 459 31.85 -16.84 16.98
CA PRO A 459 30.76 -17.49 16.28
C PRO A 459 29.42 -17.20 16.97
N ILE A 460 28.49 -16.63 16.21
CA ILE A 460 27.10 -16.45 16.60
C ILE A 460 26.40 -17.81 16.58
N GLU A 461 25.48 -18.01 17.51
CA GLU A 461 24.60 -19.17 17.59
C GLU A 461 23.17 -18.82 17.19
N PHE A 462 22.61 -17.79 17.83
CA PHE A 462 21.28 -17.27 17.59
C PHE A 462 21.39 -15.76 17.32
N GLY A 463 20.54 -15.23 16.45
CA GLY A 463 20.51 -13.80 16.15
C GLY A 463 19.23 -13.41 15.44
N CYS A 464 18.55 -12.41 15.99
CA CYS A 464 17.40 -11.77 15.36
C CYS A 464 17.58 -10.26 15.40
N MET A 465 17.16 -9.57 14.35
CA MET A 465 17.22 -8.12 14.27
C MET A 465 16.05 -7.54 13.50
N ILE A 466 15.81 -6.25 13.75
CA ILE A 466 14.91 -5.44 12.95
C ILE A 466 15.52 -4.03 12.76
N ALA A 467 15.19 -3.39 11.64
CA ALA A 467 15.51 -2.00 11.37
C ALA A 467 14.31 -1.08 11.64
N ALA A 468 14.53 0.23 11.77
CA ALA A 468 13.50 1.24 11.60
C ALA A 468 14.14 2.46 10.92
N ALA A 469 13.45 3.05 9.94
CA ALA A 469 13.88 4.27 9.24
C ALA A 469 15.37 4.29 8.82
N GLY A 470 15.90 3.19 8.28
CA GLY A 470 17.28 3.08 7.80
C GLY A 470 18.37 2.89 8.88
N LYS A 471 18.01 2.58 10.12
CA LYS A 471 18.95 2.18 11.20
C LYS A 471 18.48 0.89 11.86
N ALA A 472 19.38 0.07 12.40
CA ALA A 472 18.99 -1.08 13.22
C ALA A 472 18.26 -0.60 14.49
N SER A 473 16.97 -0.94 14.65
CA SER A 473 16.12 -0.46 15.74
C SER A 473 16.22 -1.34 16.97
N ALA A 474 16.26 -2.66 16.79
CA ALA A 474 16.54 -3.62 17.84
C ALA A 474 17.29 -4.85 17.32
N ARG A 475 18.09 -5.46 18.18
CA ARG A 475 18.84 -6.69 17.90
C ARG A 475 19.10 -7.47 19.17
N ILE A 476 19.01 -8.80 19.05
CA ILE A 476 19.35 -9.78 20.07
C ILE A 476 20.23 -10.87 19.45
N VAL A 477 21.32 -11.24 20.12
CA VAL A 477 22.30 -12.23 19.64
C VAL A 477 22.79 -13.11 20.80
N ARG A 478 22.84 -14.43 20.60
CA ARG A 478 23.58 -15.40 21.44
C ARG A 478 24.82 -15.87 20.71
N TYR A 479 25.97 -15.90 21.37
CA TYR A 479 27.19 -16.54 20.87
C TYR A 479 27.28 -18.00 21.31
N VAL A 480 28.08 -18.83 20.62
CA VAL A 480 28.24 -20.27 20.92
C VAL A 480 28.73 -20.55 22.35
N ASN A 481 29.36 -19.59 23.02
CA ASN A 481 29.76 -19.68 24.43
C ASN A 481 28.64 -19.31 25.43
N GLY A 482 27.37 -19.23 24.98
CA GLY A 482 26.21 -18.90 25.81
C GLY A 482 26.02 -17.39 26.10
N ALA A 483 26.97 -16.53 25.74
CA ALA A 483 26.88 -15.10 26.02
C ALA A 483 25.82 -14.42 25.13
N TRP A 484 24.97 -13.59 25.73
CA TRP A 484 23.96 -12.80 25.03
C TRP A 484 24.35 -11.32 24.90
N VAL A 485 23.91 -10.69 23.81
CA VAL A 485 24.06 -9.24 23.56
C VAL A 485 22.76 -8.68 22.99
N LEU A 486 22.25 -7.63 23.64
CA LEU A 486 21.14 -6.79 23.18
C LEU A 486 21.66 -5.45 22.62
N SER A 487 20.95 -4.85 21.67
CA SER A 487 21.20 -3.46 21.26
C SER A 487 20.79 -2.47 22.36
N LYS A 488 21.48 -1.33 22.48
CA LYS A 488 21.16 -0.28 23.48
C LYS A 488 19.70 0.22 23.40
N SER A 489 19.11 0.21 22.20
CA SER A 489 17.72 0.58 21.92
C SER A 489 16.70 -0.56 22.13
N PHE A 490 17.13 -1.77 22.50
CA PHE A 490 16.24 -2.95 22.53
C PHE A 490 15.05 -2.75 23.50
N ALA A 491 15.33 -2.33 24.74
CA ALA A 491 14.31 -2.07 25.76
C ALA A 491 13.35 -0.93 25.38
N GLN A 492 13.79 0.02 24.55
CA GLN A 492 12.94 1.10 24.04
C GLN A 492 12.05 0.63 22.89
N ALA A 493 12.57 -0.24 22.01
CA ALA A 493 11.85 -0.77 20.86
C ALA A 493 10.88 -1.90 21.23
N TYR A 494 11.17 -2.66 22.30
CA TYR A 494 10.37 -3.79 22.76
C TYR A 494 10.28 -3.82 24.30
N PRO A 495 9.65 -2.83 24.96
CA PRO A 495 9.56 -2.77 26.42
C PRO A 495 8.94 -4.04 27.02
N GLY A 496 7.77 -4.47 26.53
CA GLY A 496 7.09 -5.67 27.04
C GLY A 496 7.85 -6.97 26.81
N PHE A 497 8.58 -7.13 25.69
CA PHE A 497 9.43 -8.32 25.51
C PHE A 497 10.65 -8.27 26.43
N ASN A 498 11.26 -7.09 26.58
CA ASN A 498 12.39 -6.86 27.46
C ASN A 498 12.05 -7.15 28.93
N ASP A 499 10.80 -6.95 29.35
CA ASP A 499 10.35 -7.33 30.69
C ASP A 499 10.17 -8.86 30.82
N ASN A 500 9.57 -9.54 29.84
CA ASN A 500 9.54 -11.01 29.80
C ASN A 500 10.96 -11.63 29.83
N LEU A 501 11.95 -11.00 29.18
CA LEU A 501 13.35 -11.45 29.21
C LEU A 501 14.00 -11.30 30.60
N LYS A 502 13.55 -10.35 31.43
CA LYS A 502 14.00 -10.23 32.83
C LYS A 502 13.32 -11.27 33.72
N GLU A 503 12.03 -11.53 33.49
CA GLU A 503 11.22 -12.43 34.32
C GLU A 503 11.57 -13.91 34.11
N LEU A 504 11.76 -14.33 32.86
CA LEU A 504 11.94 -15.74 32.48
C LEU A 504 13.42 -16.12 32.22
N GLY A 505 14.31 -15.13 32.29
CA GLY A 505 15.74 -15.28 32.00
C GLY A 505 16.06 -15.19 30.51
N LEU A 506 17.07 -14.40 30.16
CA LEU A 506 17.56 -14.26 28.79
C LEU A 506 18.37 -15.50 28.38
N GLU A 507 19.08 -16.10 29.32
CA GLU A 507 19.82 -17.35 29.20
C GLU A 507 18.94 -18.55 28.78
N ASN A 508 17.67 -18.54 29.21
CA ASN A 508 16.69 -19.60 28.94
C ASN A 508 15.91 -19.40 27.62
N LEU A 509 16.17 -18.31 26.89
CA LEU A 509 15.50 -18.05 25.61
C LEU A 509 15.96 -19.06 24.54
N ASP A 510 15.01 -19.78 23.95
CA ASP A 510 15.26 -20.81 22.94
C ASP A 510 15.26 -20.19 21.53
N ILE A 511 14.13 -19.58 21.14
CA ILE A 511 13.94 -18.90 19.86
C ILE A 511 13.16 -17.60 20.02
N CYS A 512 13.43 -16.60 19.18
CA CYS A 512 12.56 -15.44 19.03
C CYS A 512 12.55 -14.88 17.59
N ALA A 513 11.53 -14.09 17.29
CA ALA A 513 11.35 -13.36 16.05
C ALA A 513 10.95 -11.92 16.38
N LEU A 514 11.49 -10.95 15.64
CA LEU A 514 11.21 -9.52 15.78
C LEU A 514 10.51 -9.00 14.52
N GLY A 515 9.49 -8.16 14.72
CA GLY A 515 8.65 -7.54 13.71
C GLY A 515 8.32 -6.08 14.06
N PRO A 516 7.76 -5.31 13.12
CA PRO A 516 7.57 -3.87 13.26
C PRO A 516 6.58 -3.55 14.40
N GLU A 517 6.50 -2.29 14.84
CA GLU A 517 5.48 -1.86 15.82
C GLU A 517 5.46 -2.70 17.12
N GLN A 518 6.64 -3.08 17.61
CA GLN A 518 6.83 -3.96 18.78
C GLN A 518 6.30 -5.39 18.60
N GLN A 519 6.12 -5.87 17.36
CA GLN A 519 5.72 -7.26 17.10
C GLN A 519 6.83 -8.24 17.46
N TYR A 520 6.51 -9.27 18.25
CA TYR A 520 7.48 -10.33 18.53
C TYR A 520 6.79 -11.68 18.78
N TYR A 521 7.58 -12.73 18.61
CA TYR A 521 7.34 -14.05 19.19
C TYR A 521 8.59 -14.50 19.92
N ALA A 522 8.45 -15.14 21.07
CA ALA A 522 9.55 -15.71 21.84
C ALA A 522 9.12 -17.00 22.53
N ARG A 523 10.02 -17.99 22.59
CA ARG A 523 9.87 -19.22 23.37
C ARG A 523 11.12 -19.46 24.22
N TRP A 524 10.91 -19.97 25.43
CA TRP A 524 11.92 -20.40 26.38
C TRP A 524 12.08 -21.94 26.40
N LEU A 525 13.21 -22.43 26.93
CA LEU A 525 13.57 -23.85 26.92
C LEU A 525 12.59 -24.77 27.67
N ASP A 526 11.81 -24.21 28.60
CA ASP A 526 10.72 -24.88 29.33
C ASP A 526 9.44 -25.07 28.48
N GLY A 527 9.38 -24.48 27.29
CA GLY A 527 8.22 -24.47 26.40
C GLY A 527 7.30 -23.27 26.57
N THR A 528 7.53 -22.42 27.58
CA THR A 528 6.80 -21.16 27.79
C THR A 528 7.03 -20.23 26.60
N TRP A 529 5.99 -19.56 26.11
CA TRP A 529 6.10 -18.67 24.96
C TRP A 529 5.17 -17.47 25.06
N PHE A 530 5.62 -16.36 24.49
CA PHE A 530 4.93 -15.07 24.47
C PHE A 530 4.96 -14.47 23.07
N CYS A 531 3.99 -13.62 22.79
CA CYS A 531 3.97 -12.79 21.59
C CYS A 531 3.31 -11.44 21.87
N GLY A 532 3.84 -10.37 21.28
CA GLY A 532 3.28 -9.02 21.35
C GLY A 532 2.88 -8.53 19.96
N ASN A 533 1.80 -7.74 19.89
CA ASN A 533 1.32 -6.98 18.72
C ASN A 533 1.11 -7.75 17.39
N VAL A 534 1.22 -9.07 17.38
CA VAL A 534 1.01 -9.93 16.20
C VAL A 534 -0.47 -10.28 15.96
N SER A 535 -0.82 -10.61 14.71
CA SER A 535 -2.18 -11.04 14.36
C SER A 535 -2.71 -12.20 15.22
N THR A 536 -4.01 -12.15 15.51
CA THR A 536 -4.73 -13.26 16.16
C THR A 536 -4.66 -14.57 15.39
N VAL A 537 -4.43 -14.53 14.08
CA VAL A 537 -4.20 -15.71 13.22
C VAL A 537 -2.92 -16.40 13.61
N LEU A 538 -1.81 -15.66 13.74
CA LEU A 538 -0.52 -16.21 14.17
C LEU A 538 -0.64 -16.82 15.58
N VAL A 539 -1.27 -16.12 16.52
CA VAL A 539 -1.47 -16.63 17.90
C VAL A 539 -2.27 -17.94 17.92
N GLN A 540 -3.38 -18.02 17.17
CA GLN A 540 -4.18 -19.25 17.04
C GLN A 540 -3.40 -20.39 16.37
N THR A 541 -2.56 -20.05 15.39
CA THR A 541 -1.74 -21.01 14.65
C THR A 541 -0.63 -21.62 15.52
N ILE A 542 0.07 -20.78 16.29
CA ILE A 542 1.05 -21.20 17.29
C ILE A 542 0.39 -22.11 18.34
N LYS A 543 -0.75 -21.69 18.91
CA LYS A 543 -1.52 -22.51 19.87
C LYS A 543 -1.93 -23.86 19.28
N SER A 544 -2.39 -23.89 18.04
CA SER A 544 -2.79 -25.14 17.37
C SER A 544 -1.61 -26.08 17.10
N LEU A 545 -0.43 -25.56 16.77
CA LEU A 545 0.78 -26.39 16.62
C LEU A 545 1.22 -26.97 17.97
N THR A 546 1.34 -26.14 19.01
CA THR A 546 1.85 -26.58 20.32
C THR A 546 0.88 -27.53 21.02
N GLN A 547 -0.43 -27.31 20.93
CA GLN A 547 -1.46 -28.25 21.40
C GLN A 547 -1.41 -29.63 20.71
N ARG A 548 -0.89 -29.69 19.48
CA ARG A 548 -0.71 -30.94 18.72
C ARG A 548 0.66 -31.59 18.98
N GLY A 549 1.46 -31.06 19.91
CA GLY A 549 2.78 -31.57 20.26
C GLY A 549 3.91 -31.16 19.31
N PHE A 550 3.65 -30.31 18.30
CA PHE A 550 4.69 -29.91 17.36
C PHE A 550 5.61 -28.82 17.93
N LYS A 551 6.92 -29.07 17.88
CA LYS A 551 7.93 -28.10 18.28
C LYS A 551 8.15 -27.09 17.15
N ILE A 552 7.83 -25.82 17.39
CA ILE A 552 8.18 -24.74 16.46
C ILE A 552 9.72 -24.62 16.35
N LEU A 553 10.25 -24.47 15.14
CA LEU A 553 11.69 -24.40 14.89
C LEU A 553 12.13 -22.98 14.50
N THR A 554 11.36 -22.30 13.65
CA THR A 554 11.51 -20.85 13.42
C THR A 554 10.17 -20.18 13.16
N ILE A 555 10.10 -18.87 13.43
CA ILE A 555 9.04 -17.99 12.97
C ILE A 555 9.70 -16.80 12.27
N SER A 556 9.19 -16.43 11.10
CA SER A 556 9.48 -15.14 10.47
C SER A 556 8.22 -14.30 10.44
N LEU A 557 8.36 -13.03 10.84
CA LEU A 557 7.33 -12.00 10.75
C LEU A 557 7.63 -11.14 9.51
N GLY A 558 6.63 -10.94 8.66
CA GLY A 558 6.74 -10.20 7.41
C GLY A 558 5.81 -9.00 7.35
N TYR A 559 5.69 -8.42 6.17
CA TYR A 559 4.90 -7.22 5.89
C TYR A 559 3.42 -7.44 6.20
N ASP A 560 2.77 -6.43 6.80
CA ASP A 560 1.35 -6.44 7.18
C ASP A 560 0.93 -7.76 7.87
N ASP A 561 1.57 -8.09 9.00
CA ASP A 561 1.25 -9.27 9.83
C ASP A 561 1.35 -10.65 9.11
N SER A 562 1.97 -10.69 7.92
CA SER A 562 2.28 -11.97 7.26
C SER A 562 3.30 -12.77 8.06
N PHE A 563 3.25 -14.09 7.96
CA PHE A 563 4.16 -14.95 8.73
C PHE A 563 4.47 -16.26 8.04
N PHE A 564 5.62 -16.82 8.41
CA PHE A 564 6.06 -18.17 8.06
C PHE A 564 6.55 -18.89 9.32
N ILE A 565 6.12 -20.13 9.54
CA ILE A 565 6.55 -20.98 10.66
C ILE A 565 7.12 -22.28 10.08
N THR A 566 8.30 -22.71 10.54
CA THR A 566 8.72 -24.12 10.44
C THR A 566 8.51 -24.81 11.78
N TYR A 567 8.18 -26.10 11.74
CA TYR A 567 7.93 -26.91 12.92
C TYR A 567 8.39 -28.35 12.69
N GLU A 568 8.75 -29.02 13.76
CA GLU A 568 9.06 -30.45 13.79
C GLU A 568 7.77 -31.26 13.60
N LEU A 569 7.75 -32.19 12.65
CA LEU A 569 6.68 -33.20 12.50
C LEU A 569 7.03 -34.46 13.31
N ASP A 570 8.29 -34.88 13.20
CA ASP A 570 8.96 -35.97 13.90
C ASP A 570 10.49 -35.72 13.84
N PRO A 571 11.35 -36.55 14.46
CA PRO A 571 12.79 -36.30 14.50
C PRO A 571 13.52 -36.26 13.15
N GLU A 572 12.89 -36.74 12.06
CA GLU A 572 13.47 -36.80 10.71
C GLU A 572 12.80 -35.80 9.74
N HIS A 573 11.57 -35.36 10.03
CA HIS A 573 10.75 -34.53 9.15
C HIS A 573 10.39 -33.15 9.72
N MET A 574 10.55 -32.11 8.89
CA MET A 574 10.09 -30.76 9.19
C MET A 574 8.83 -30.42 8.38
N GLY A 575 7.85 -29.84 9.06
CA GLY A 575 6.72 -29.16 8.45
C GLY A 575 6.97 -27.67 8.31
N TYR A 576 6.23 -27.03 7.41
CA TYR A 576 6.11 -25.58 7.40
C TYR A 576 4.67 -25.16 7.18
N LEU A 577 4.35 -23.97 7.65
CA LEU A 577 3.08 -23.32 7.41
C LEU A 577 3.26 -21.81 7.25
N TYR A 578 2.31 -21.15 6.59
CA TYR A 578 2.37 -19.71 6.38
C TYR A 578 1.00 -19.09 6.11
N ASP A 579 0.92 -17.79 6.40
CA ASP A 579 -0.04 -16.86 5.81
C ASP A 579 0.76 -15.67 5.30
N LEU A 580 1.10 -15.69 4.00
CA LEU A 580 1.88 -14.62 3.36
C LEU A 580 1.00 -13.46 2.87
N ARG A 581 -0.33 -13.55 3.07
CA ARG A 581 -1.33 -12.54 2.65
C ARG A 581 -1.22 -12.06 1.18
N ARG A 582 -0.61 -12.86 0.29
CA ARG A 582 -0.25 -12.55 -1.12
C ARG A 582 0.88 -11.54 -1.31
N TYR A 583 1.59 -11.19 -0.25
CA TYR A 583 2.93 -10.64 -0.34
C TYR A 583 3.91 -11.79 -0.67
N TYR A 584 5.12 -11.46 -1.08
CA TYR A 584 6.17 -12.42 -1.44
C TYR A 584 5.71 -13.44 -2.51
N ARG A 585 4.96 -13.00 -3.54
CA ARG A 585 4.36 -13.90 -4.54
C ARG A 585 5.35 -14.83 -5.26
N SER A 586 6.64 -14.47 -5.35
CA SER A 586 7.67 -15.35 -5.87
C SER A 586 8.05 -16.46 -4.88
N LEU A 587 8.03 -16.20 -3.56
CA LEU A 587 8.15 -17.22 -2.51
C LEU A 587 6.94 -18.16 -2.53
N GLU A 588 5.71 -17.65 -2.60
CA GLU A 588 4.52 -18.49 -2.77
C GLU A 588 4.67 -19.38 -4.01
N ARG A 589 4.98 -18.80 -5.17
CA ARG A 589 5.22 -19.55 -6.42
C ARG A 589 6.35 -20.58 -6.31
N PHE A 590 7.41 -20.28 -5.55
CA PHE A 590 8.52 -21.19 -5.31
C PHE A 590 8.08 -22.40 -4.46
N LEU A 591 7.40 -22.15 -3.35
CA LEU A 591 6.83 -23.19 -2.48
C LEU A 591 5.79 -24.04 -3.23
N GLU A 592 4.98 -23.41 -4.08
CA GLU A 592 3.99 -24.10 -4.90
C GLU A 592 4.59 -24.93 -6.04
N LYS A 593 5.64 -24.44 -6.71
CA LYS A 593 6.39 -25.24 -7.70
C LYS A 593 7.15 -26.39 -7.03
N GLY A 594 7.65 -26.16 -5.82
CA GLY A 594 8.42 -27.12 -5.02
C GLY A 594 7.62 -28.21 -4.32
N LYS A 595 6.31 -28.34 -4.59
CA LYS A 595 5.28 -29.12 -3.84
C LYS A 595 5.56 -30.60 -3.50
N LYS A 596 6.72 -31.18 -3.84
CA LYS A 596 7.16 -32.54 -3.45
C LYS A 596 8.67 -32.74 -3.17
N LYS A 597 9.56 -31.75 -3.33
CA LYS A 597 11.03 -31.98 -3.32
C LYS A 597 11.88 -30.86 -2.65
N VAL A 598 11.29 -29.99 -1.81
CA VAL A 598 12.00 -28.83 -1.21
C VAL A 598 12.01 -28.88 0.32
N GLY A 599 13.20 -28.97 0.93
CA GLY A 599 13.38 -28.93 2.39
C GLY A 599 13.83 -27.55 2.88
N ILE A 600 12.94 -26.80 3.55
CA ILE A 600 13.24 -25.45 4.07
C ILE A 600 14.11 -25.54 5.33
N GLN A 601 15.32 -24.97 5.27
CA GLN A 601 16.33 -25.01 6.34
C GLN A 601 16.33 -23.72 7.17
N ALA A 602 16.14 -22.57 6.52
CA ALA A 602 16.01 -21.27 7.17
C ALA A 602 15.26 -20.30 6.27
N ILE A 603 14.53 -19.35 6.84
CA ILE A 603 13.75 -18.36 6.11
C ILE A 603 13.63 -17.05 6.90
N THR A 604 13.69 -15.93 6.18
CA THR A 604 13.32 -14.60 6.69
C THR A 604 12.50 -13.87 5.64
N LEU A 605 11.49 -13.15 6.09
CA LEU A 605 10.70 -12.15 5.37
C LEU A 605 11.20 -10.77 5.82
N ASP A 606 11.24 -9.76 4.93
CA ASP A 606 11.45 -8.38 5.37
C ASP A 606 10.10 -7.75 5.76
N PRO A 607 9.87 -7.38 7.02
CA PRO A 607 8.63 -6.72 7.42
C PRO A 607 8.39 -5.36 6.74
N TYR A 608 9.40 -4.74 6.12
CA TYR A 608 9.29 -3.46 5.43
C TYR A 608 9.15 -3.57 3.90
N SER A 609 9.15 -4.79 3.35
CA SER A 609 9.01 -5.01 1.90
C SER A 609 7.96 -6.07 1.61
N GLN A 610 7.07 -5.78 0.68
CA GLN A 610 6.06 -6.73 0.18
C GLN A 610 6.67 -7.86 -0.67
N ILE A 611 7.94 -7.75 -1.06
CA ILE A 611 8.58 -8.68 -2.00
C ILE A 611 9.87 -9.31 -1.46
N ASP A 612 10.54 -8.71 -0.48
CA ASP A 612 11.87 -9.17 -0.06
C ASP A 612 11.83 -10.27 1.01
N TYR A 613 12.43 -11.40 0.66
CA TYR A 613 12.63 -12.56 1.51
C TYR A 613 13.92 -13.24 1.10
N MET A 614 14.40 -14.11 1.97
CA MET A 614 15.45 -15.06 1.63
C MET A 614 15.18 -16.40 2.32
N VAL A 615 15.25 -17.47 1.53
CA VAL A 615 15.01 -18.83 1.97
C VAL A 615 16.19 -19.72 1.56
N ILE A 616 16.61 -20.56 2.51
CA ILE A 616 17.70 -21.53 2.37
C ILE A 616 17.05 -22.90 2.39
N PHE A 617 17.36 -23.74 1.40
CA PHE A 617 16.65 -24.98 1.18
C PHE A 617 17.52 -26.04 0.49
N THR A 618 17.02 -27.27 0.47
CA THR A 618 17.61 -28.39 -0.29
C THR A 618 16.65 -28.85 -1.39
N GLU A 619 17.21 -29.30 -2.52
CA GLU A 619 16.50 -29.96 -3.62
C GLU A 619 17.12 -31.35 -3.87
N ASN A 620 16.32 -32.33 -4.29
CA ASN A 620 16.83 -33.63 -4.70
C ASN A 620 17.51 -33.54 -6.09
N ASP A 621 18.84 -33.61 -6.12
CA ASP A 621 19.54 -34.26 -7.24
C ASP A 621 19.52 -35.79 -6.95
N GLU A 622 19.24 -36.65 -7.93
CA GLU A 622 19.09 -38.11 -7.74
C GLU A 622 20.45 -38.84 -7.69
N GLY A 623 21.41 -38.30 -6.94
CA GLY A 623 22.78 -38.82 -6.79
C GLY A 623 23.20 -38.98 -5.32
N ASP A 624 24.02 -39.99 -5.07
CA ASP A 624 24.51 -40.43 -3.76
C ASP A 624 25.59 -39.50 -3.18
N GLY A 625 25.23 -38.24 -2.93
CA GLY A 625 26.17 -37.21 -2.48
C GLY A 625 25.59 -36.20 -1.49
N ASP A 626 26.48 -35.46 -0.82
CA ASP A 626 26.14 -34.49 0.23
C ASP A 626 25.00 -33.52 -0.17
N PRO A 627 24.07 -33.20 0.75
CA PRO A 627 22.94 -32.32 0.46
C PRO A 627 23.40 -30.92 0.04
N LYS A 628 23.11 -30.55 -1.22
CA LYS A 628 23.40 -29.23 -1.78
C LYS A 628 22.40 -28.20 -1.29
N TYR A 629 22.83 -27.32 -0.39
CA TYR A 629 22.05 -26.16 0.03
C TYR A 629 21.97 -25.11 -1.08
N LYS A 630 20.76 -24.72 -1.44
CA LYS A 630 20.44 -23.68 -2.42
C LYS A 630 19.80 -22.48 -1.71
N PHE A 631 19.92 -21.31 -2.33
CA PHE A 631 19.37 -20.05 -1.85
C PHE A 631 18.36 -19.51 -2.86
N HIS A 632 17.19 -19.12 -2.38
CA HIS A 632 16.19 -18.41 -3.17
C HIS A 632 15.83 -17.11 -2.45
N CYS A 633 15.78 -16.02 -3.21
CA CYS A 633 15.57 -14.67 -2.70
C CYS A 633 14.80 -13.85 -3.73
N SER A 634 14.25 -12.73 -3.28
CA SER A 634 13.36 -11.87 -4.06
C SER A 634 13.98 -11.31 -5.35
N ASN A 635 15.24 -10.91 -5.30
CA ASN A 635 15.98 -10.29 -6.40
C ASN A 635 17.50 -10.38 -6.14
N ASP A 636 18.30 -9.92 -7.12
CA ASP A 636 19.76 -9.96 -7.03
C ASP A 636 20.32 -8.96 -6.01
N LYS A 637 19.67 -7.82 -5.70
CA LYS A 637 20.12 -6.91 -4.63
C LYS A 637 20.06 -7.57 -3.25
N THR A 638 19.01 -8.35 -2.98
CA THR A 638 18.89 -9.17 -1.76
C THR A 638 19.97 -10.25 -1.72
N ARG A 639 20.36 -10.80 -2.88
CA ARG A 639 21.47 -11.76 -3.01
C ARG A 639 22.82 -11.09 -2.76
N GLU A 640 23.12 -9.99 -3.44
CA GLU A 640 24.34 -9.18 -3.29
C GLU A 640 24.54 -8.74 -1.84
N ALA A 641 23.47 -8.27 -1.20
CA ALA A 641 23.47 -7.96 0.21
C ALA A 641 23.91 -9.20 1.00
N ALA A 642 23.13 -10.28 0.99
CA ALA A 642 23.35 -11.44 1.85
C ALA A 642 24.67 -12.21 1.61
N THR A 643 25.15 -12.26 0.36
CA THR A 643 26.37 -13.02 0.00
C THR A 643 27.64 -12.16 0.01
N GLY A 644 27.51 -10.85 -0.19
CA GLY A 644 28.65 -9.95 -0.41
C GLY A 644 29.34 -10.13 -1.78
N VAL A 645 28.69 -10.82 -2.73
CA VAL A 645 29.17 -11.03 -4.10
C VAL A 645 28.27 -10.24 -5.05
N ARG A 646 28.89 -9.36 -5.84
CA ARG A 646 28.27 -8.69 -7.00
C ARG A 646 28.28 -9.61 -8.22
#